data_AF-A0A8B8LJL7-F1
#
_entry.id   AF-A0A8B8LJL7-F1
#
_cell.length_a   1.000
_cell.length_b   1.000
_cell.length_c   1.000
_cell.angle_alpha   90.00
_cell.angle_beta   90.00
_cell.angle_gamma   90.00
#
_symmetry.space_group_name_H-M   'P 1'
#
loop_
_entity.id
_entity.type
_entity.pdbx_description
1 polymer ?
#
loop_
_entity_poly.entity_id
_entity_poly.type
_entity_poly.pdbx_seq_one_letter_code
_entity_poly.pdbx_strand_id
1 'polypeptide(L)'
;MDNSGNPQDVVVPPVEGVAGGGTAYGWNDGGTHGLNHLKGSIDPTEIPTRDLVHVWCMPNSANVGPQDMPRHLEPINLLAARNERESVQIAIRPKVSWGGSGVAGTVQVQCSDLCSPSGDRLVVGQSLLLRRVVPILGVPDALVPLDLPVSQISLFPGETTALWISIDVPSSQPPGQYEGEIIITAIKSDAESHIQSGSKVEKHELYRELQGCLDIVEPIDGKPLDEVVERVKSATTSLRRILLSPSFSEFSSDNGSVDVMDEDAISNLSLRMKLNLTVWEFVLPETPSLPAVFGISDTVIEDRFGVQQGTAEWYEALDQHFRWLLQYRISPYFCKWADGMRVLTYTSPWPADHPKSDEYFSDRRLAAYAVPYRQVVSGNDAAKDYLQKQVEILRTKTHWRKAYFYLWDEPLNLEQYDSVRNMASEIHAYAPDARILTTYYCGPNDAPLAPTPFEAFVKVPSFLRPHNQIYCTSEWVLGNREDLVKDIITELQPENGEEWWTYVCMGPSDPHPNWHLGMRGTQHRAVMWRVWKEGGTGFLYWGANCYEKATVASAEIKFRHGLPPGDGVLYYPGEVFSTSHQPVASLRLERILNGLQDIEYLRLYASRYGRDESIALLERTGVYFGPERYTMDHMPIDAMRGQIFNACRS
;
A
#
# COMPACT_ATOMS: atom_id res chain seq x y z
N MET A 1 -50.48 -19.67 -43.12
CA MET A 1 -51.18 -18.40 -42.87
C MET A 1 -50.70 -17.89 -41.53
N ASP A 2 -50.24 -16.63 -41.53
CA ASP A 2 -49.69 -15.77 -40.47
C ASP A 2 -50.27 -15.99 -39.05
N ASN A 3 -49.63 -15.65 -37.92
CA ASN A 3 -48.91 -14.40 -37.63
C ASN A 3 -48.19 -14.45 -36.25
N SER A 4 -47.11 -13.65 -36.13
CA SER A 4 -46.64 -12.86 -34.96
C SER A 4 -46.27 -13.47 -33.58
N GLY A 5 -45.10 -13.06 -33.05
CA GLY A 5 -44.93 -12.72 -31.62
C GLY A 5 -43.58 -13.04 -30.96
N ASN A 6 -42.69 -12.04 -30.83
CA ASN A 6 -41.43 -12.04 -30.04
C ASN A 6 -41.70 -12.09 -28.52
N PRO A 7 -40.86 -12.72 -27.68
CA PRO A 7 -40.91 -12.52 -26.23
C PRO A 7 -39.94 -11.44 -25.74
N GLN A 8 -40.37 -10.76 -24.69
CA GLN A 8 -39.90 -9.49 -24.12
C GLN A 8 -38.62 -9.62 -23.29
N ASP A 9 -37.83 -8.54 -23.36
CA ASP A 9 -36.75 -8.16 -22.44
C ASP A 9 -37.25 -8.09 -20.98
N VAL A 10 -36.58 -8.82 -20.09
CA VAL A 10 -36.70 -8.63 -18.65
C VAL A 10 -35.70 -7.56 -18.22
N VAL A 11 -36.23 -6.36 -17.98
CA VAL A 11 -35.50 -5.23 -17.39
C VAL A 11 -35.23 -5.54 -15.92
N VAL A 12 -33.95 -5.69 -15.57
CA VAL A 12 -33.46 -5.71 -14.19
C VAL A 12 -33.48 -4.27 -13.65
N PRO A 13 -34.08 -4.01 -12.47
CA PRO A 13 -34.17 -2.64 -11.94
C PRO A 13 -32.81 -2.12 -11.48
N PRO A 14 -32.54 -0.79 -11.59
CA PRO A 14 -31.29 -0.19 -11.16
C PRO A 14 -31.18 -0.19 -9.62
N VAL A 15 -30.00 -0.56 -9.14
CA VAL A 15 -29.61 -0.51 -7.73
C VAL A 15 -29.41 0.95 -7.32
N GLU A 16 -30.32 1.47 -6.49
CA GLU A 16 -30.21 2.75 -5.79
C GLU A 16 -29.54 2.56 -4.41
N GLY A 17 -28.58 3.45 -4.09
CA GLY A 17 -27.94 3.65 -2.77
C GLY A 17 -26.48 3.14 -2.73
N VAL A 18 -25.43 3.92 -2.48
CA VAL A 18 -25.31 5.26 -1.87
C VAL A 18 -24.15 6.03 -2.54
N ALA A 19 -24.47 6.74 -3.61
CA ALA A 19 -23.90 8.04 -3.94
C ALA A 19 -25.10 8.98 -4.06
N GLY A 20 -25.41 9.73 -3.00
CA GLY A 20 -26.71 10.37 -2.90
C GLY A 20 -26.86 11.31 -1.71
N GLY A 21 -25.97 12.29 -1.62
CA GLY A 21 -26.27 13.57 -0.98
C GLY A 21 -26.62 14.59 -2.05
N GLY A 22 -27.67 14.36 -2.82
CA GLY A 22 -28.21 15.34 -3.75
C GLY A 22 -29.06 16.35 -3.00
N THR A 23 -28.56 17.58 -2.85
CA THR A 23 -29.42 18.75 -2.72
C THR A 23 -29.02 19.74 -3.79
N ALA A 24 -29.84 19.83 -4.84
CA ALA A 24 -29.82 20.94 -5.76
C ALA A 24 -30.31 22.20 -5.01
N TYR A 25 -29.40 23.12 -4.68
CA TYR A 25 -29.75 24.51 -4.39
C TYR A 25 -28.60 25.43 -4.77
N GLY A 26 -28.93 26.40 -5.65
CA GLY A 26 -28.39 27.75 -5.75
C GLY A 26 -26.89 27.97 -5.59
N TRP A 27 -26.30 28.62 -6.60
CA TRP A 27 -25.17 29.51 -6.38
C TRP A 27 -25.55 30.47 -5.24
N ASN A 28 -25.04 30.22 -4.04
CA ASN A 28 -25.15 31.18 -2.96
C ASN A 28 -24.02 32.18 -3.18
N ASP A 29 -24.37 33.32 -3.79
CA ASP A 29 -23.59 34.56 -3.74
C ASP A 29 -23.51 35.00 -2.27
N GLY A 30 -22.58 34.41 -1.53
CA GLY A 30 -22.33 34.68 -0.13
C GLY A 30 -20.90 35.13 0.08
N GLY A 31 -20.62 36.41 -0.17
CA GLY A 31 -19.41 37.07 0.31
C GLY A 31 -18.35 37.44 -0.73
N THR A 32 -18.75 37.89 -1.93
CA THR A 32 -17.86 38.61 -2.86
C THR A 32 -17.61 40.05 -2.39
N HIS A 33 -17.05 40.23 -1.20
CA HIS A 33 -16.40 41.51 -0.85
C HIS A 33 -14.91 41.41 -1.16
N GLY A 34 -14.58 41.55 -2.46
CA GLY A 34 -13.19 41.78 -2.90
C GLY A 34 -12.86 41.46 -4.36
N LEU A 35 -13.56 40.52 -5.00
CA LEU A 35 -13.10 39.94 -6.29
C LEU A 35 -13.72 40.53 -7.56
N ASN A 36 -14.56 41.57 -7.46
CA ASN A 36 -15.20 42.22 -8.62
C ASN A 36 -14.24 43.04 -9.52
N HIS A 37 -12.92 42.94 -9.33
CA HIS A 37 -11.93 43.74 -10.08
C HIS A 37 -11.02 42.98 -11.05
N LEU A 38 -11.08 41.64 -11.15
CA LEU A 38 -10.21 40.89 -12.07
C LEU A 38 -10.88 40.68 -13.45
N LYS A 39 -11.17 41.77 -14.17
CA LYS A 39 -11.42 41.73 -15.63
C LYS A 39 -10.08 41.88 -16.36
N GLY A 40 -9.31 40.80 -16.44
CA GLY A 40 -8.01 40.72 -17.11
C GLY A 40 -7.39 39.32 -16.98
N SER A 41 -6.32 39.01 -17.73
CA SER A 41 -5.54 37.80 -17.47
C SER A 41 -4.95 37.87 -16.06
N ILE A 42 -5.22 36.85 -15.24
CA ILE A 42 -4.69 36.77 -13.87
C ILE A 42 -3.20 36.46 -13.95
N ASP A 43 -2.38 37.31 -13.35
CA ASP A 43 -0.94 37.08 -13.20
C ASP A 43 -0.65 36.42 -11.84
N PRO A 44 -0.27 35.13 -11.79
CA PRO A 44 0.03 34.44 -10.54
C PRO A 44 1.34 34.88 -9.88
N THR A 45 2.21 35.63 -10.57
CA THR A 45 3.43 36.20 -9.97
C THR A 45 3.19 37.50 -9.19
N GLU A 46 1.98 38.05 -9.28
CA GLU A 46 1.59 39.29 -8.59
C GLU A 46 0.51 39.06 -7.52
N ILE A 47 -0.17 37.91 -7.56
CA ILE A 47 -1.33 37.60 -6.70
C ILE A 47 -0.96 36.48 -5.73
N PRO A 48 -1.24 36.66 -4.42
CA PRO A 48 -0.99 35.60 -3.44
C PRO A 48 -1.69 34.29 -3.83
N THR A 49 -0.98 33.18 -3.73
CA THR A 49 -1.49 31.83 -4.05
C THR A 49 -2.75 31.52 -3.25
N ARG A 50 -2.83 31.99 -1.99
CA ARG A 50 -4.01 31.85 -1.13
C ARG A 50 -5.28 32.46 -1.72
N ASP A 51 -5.17 33.42 -2.64
CA ASP A 51 -6.32 34.08 -3.29
C ASP A 51 -6.71 33.37 -4.60
N LEU A 52 -5.81 32.55 -5.14
CA LEU A 52 -6.01 31.78 -6.37
C LEU A 52 -6.53 30.37 -6.11
N VAL A 53 -6.18 29.76 -4.97
CA VAL A 53 -6.58 28.40 -4.60
C VAL A 53 -7.18 28.35 -3.19
N HIS A 54 -8.04 27.35 -2.98
CA HIS A 54 -8.34 26.80 -1.67
C HIS A 54 -7.37 25.65 -1.38
N VAL A 55 -6.87 25.59 -0.15
CA VAL A 55 -6.05 24.48 0.36
C VAL A 55 -6.56 24.07 1.73
N TRP A 56 -6.71 22.77 1.97
CA TRP A 56 -7.10 22.21 3.27
C TRP A 56 -6.51 20.82 3.47
N CYS A 57 -6.54 20.33 4.71
CA CYS A 57 -6.02 19.01 5.07
C CYS A 57 -7.14 18.03 5.36
N MET A 58 -6.89 16.76 5.11
CA MET A 58 -7.80 15.67 5.44
C MET A 58 -6.99 14.49 6.02
N PRO A 59 -7.56 13.72 6.98
CA PRO A 59 -6.89 12.54 7.52
C PRO A 59 -6.71 11.45 6.45
N ASN A 60 -5.79 10.51 6.69
CA ASN A 60 -5.53 9.38 5.79
C ASN A 60 -6.76 8.47 5.56
N SER A 61 -7.73 8.48 6.47
CA SER A 61 -8.96 7.68 6.37
C SER A 61 -10.05 8.31 5.50
N ALA A 62 -9.91 9.58 5.09
CA ALA A 62 -10.88 10.27 4.26
C ALA A 62 -10.68 9.96 2.77
N ASN A 63 -11.76 9.78 2.02
CA ASN A 63 -11.72 9.74 0.56
C ASN A 63 -11.89 11.17 0.04
N VAL A 64 -10.85 11.72 -0.60
CA VAL A 64 -10.89 13.06 -1.20
C VAL A 64 -10.99 12.92 -2.72
N GLY A 65 -12.17 13.13 -3.26
CA GLY A 65 -12.47 13.07 -4.69
C GLY A 65 -12.53 14.45 -5.36
N PRO A 66 -12.67 14.48 -6.70
CA PRO A 66 -12.66 15.72 -7.48
C PRO A 66 -13.77 16.72 -7.12
N GLN A 67 -14.87 16.24 -6.54
CA GLN A 67 -16.04 17.04 -6.20
C GLN A 67 -16.06 17.52 -4.74
N ASP A 68 -15.04 17.18 -3.94
CA ASP A 68 -14.97 17.62 -2.55
C ASP A 68 -14.85 19.14 -2.43
N MET A 69 -15.61 19.71 -1.52
CA MET A 69 -15.66 21.15 -1.30
C MET A 69 -14.58 21.61 -0.31
N PRO A 70 -14.06 22.83 -0.46
CA PRO A 70 -13.07 23.40 0.45
C PRO A 70 -13.51 23.39 1.90
N ARG A 71 -12.56 23.12 2.80
CA ARG A 71 -12.73 23.23 4.26
C ARG A 71 -11.76 24.26 4.82
N HIS A 72 -11.88 24.54 6.11
CA HIS A 72 -10.88 25.34 6.81
C HIS A 72 -9.54 24.59 6.86
N LEU A 73 -8.46 25.33 6.62
CA LEU A 73 -7.10 24.81 6.76
C LEU A 73 -6.75 24.74 8.25
N GLU A 74 -6.52 23.53 8.73
CA GLU A 74 -6.04 23.27 10.10
C GLU A 74 -4.55 22.93 10.08
N PRO A 75 -3.80 23.19 11.17
CA PRO A 75 -2.41 22.76 11.28
C PRO A 75 -2.29 21.23 11.21
N ILE A 76 -1.30 20.73 10.47
CA ILE A 76 -1.04 19.30 10.39
C ILE A 76 -0.18 18.89 11.60
N ASN A 77 -0.76 18.10 12.50
CA ASN A 77 -0.06 17.52 13.63
C ASN A 77 -0.22 16.00 13.57
N LEU A 78 0.88 15.31 13.29
CA LEU A 78 0.91 13.85 13.20
C LEU A 78 1.64 13.27 14.41
N LEU A 79 1.25 12.06 14.77
CA LEU A 79 1.85 11.28 15.84
C LEU A 79 2.27 9.95 15.23
N ALA A 80 3.49 9.51 15.51
CA ALA A 80 3.97 8.22 15.03
C ALA A 80 4.97 7.60 16.02
N ALA A 81 4.91 6.29 16.16
CA ALA A 81 5.97 5.51 16.76
C ALA A 81 7.17 5.39 15.81
N ARG A 82 8.31 4.95 16.34
CA ARG A 82 9.45 4.57 15.51
C ARG A 82 9.10 3.29 14.75
N ASN A 83 9.60 3.16 13.52
CA ASN A 83 9.26 2.08 12.59
C ASN A 83 7.77 2.05 12.18
N GLU A 84 7.16 3.22 12.09
CA GLU A 84 5.79 3.43 11.64
C GLU A 84 5.78 4.30 10.37
N ARG A 85 4.85 4.02 9.45
CA ARG A 85 4.45 4.97 8.40
C ARG A 85 3.17 5.68 8.82
N GLU A 86 3.22 7.00 8.93
CA GLU A 86 2.03 7.84 9.12
C GLU A 86 1.74 8.64 7.85
N SER A 87 0.48 9.05 7.63
CA SER A 87 0.11 9.77 6.41
C SER A 87 -0.99 10.82 6.60
N VAL A 88 -1.02 11.79 5.70
CA VAL A 88 -2.01 12.87 5.66
C VAL A 88 -2.31 13.26 4.22
N GLN A 89 -3.47 13.89 3.98
CA GLN A 89 -3.84 14.43 2.68
C GLN A 89 -3.87 15.95 2.68
N ILE A 90 -3.41 16.54 1.58
CA ILE A 90 -3.60 17.96 1.25
C ILE A 90 -4.47 18.04 0.01
N ALA A 91 -5.57 18.76 0.10
CA ALA A 91 -6.50 19.00 -0.98
C ALA A 91 -6.35 20.43 -1.50
N ILE A 92 -6.31 20.58 -2.83
CA ILE A 92 -6.13 21.85 -3.53
C ILE A 92 -7.26 22.01 -4.54
N ARG A 93 -7.97 23.14 -4.50
CA ARG A 93 -9.05 23.45 -5.42
C ARG A 93 -8.92 24.88 -5.95
N PRO A 94 -8.92 25.12 -7.27
CA PRO A 94 -8.81 26.47 -7.82
C PRO A 94 -10.05 27.31 -7.51
N LYS A 95 -9.84 28.55 -7.09
CA LYS A 95 -10.90 29.58 -6.92
C LYS A 95 -11.24 30.26 -8.23
N VAL A 96 -10.20 30.48 -9.03
CA VAL A 96 -10.20 31.21 -10.29
C VAL A 96 -9.26 30.51 -11.26
N SER A 97 -9.34 30.88 -12.54
CA SER A 97 -8.43 30.36 -13.56
C SER A 97 -7.38 31.41 -13.92
N TRP A 98 -6.11 31.02 -13.91
CA TRP A 98 -4.95 31.78 -14.38
C TRP A 98 -4.11 31.01 -15.41
N GLY A 99 -4.53 29.81 -15.80
CA GLY A 99 -3.92 28.99 -16.86
C GLY A 99 -4.63 29.11 -18.21
N GLY A 100 -4.07 28.43 -19.22
CA GLY A 100 -4.62 28.32 -20.57
C GLY A 100 -5.82 27.38 -20.71
N SER A 101 -6.25 27.13 -21.95
CA SER A 101 -7.41 26.27 -22.26
C SER A 101 -7.25 24.87 -21.66
N GLY A 102 -8.21 24.45 -20.83
CA GLY A 102 -8.29 23.09 -20.27
C GLY A 102 -7.70 22.91 -18.88
N VAL A 103 -6.98 23.89 -18.33
CA VAL A 103 -6.49 23.89 -16.94
C VAL A 103 -6.93 25.19 -16.24
N ALA A 104 -7.22 25.12 -14.95
CA ALA A 104 -7.45 26.32 -14.14
C ALA A 104 -6.13 27.05 -13.91
N GLY A 105 -5.04 26.32 -13.70
CA GLY A 105 -3.72 26.87 -13.46
C GLY A 105 -2.76 25.80 -12.96
N THR A 106 -1.48 26.14 -12.89
CA THR A 106 -0.44 25.25 -12.39
C THR A 106 0.08 25.76 -11.05
N VAL A 107 0.29 24.85 -10.12
CA VAL A 107 0.96 25.14 -8.84
C VAL A 107 2.26 24.36 -8.76
N GLN A 108 3.29 24.98 -8.21
CA GLN A 108 4.48 24.31 -7.72
C GLN A 108 4.28 23.95 -6.25
N VAL A 109 4.57 22.71 -5.89
CA VAL A 109 4.54 22.21 -4.51
C VAL A 109 5.96 21.87 -4.10
N GLN A 110 6.41 22.42 -2.99
CA GLN A 110 7.71 22.16 -2.40
C GLN A 110 7.52 21.58 -1.00
N CYS A 111 8.34 20.60 -0.64
CA CYS A 111 8.33 19.99 0.68
C CYS A 111 9.72 20.10 1.31
N SER A 112 9.80 20.58 2.56
CA SER A 112 11.04 20.58 3.32
C SER A 112 11.21 19.30 4.12
N ASP A 113 12.45 19.02 4.50
CA ASP A 113 12.73 18.04 5.56
C ASP A 113 12.00 18.41 6.85
N LEU A 114 11.68 17.40 7.65
CA LEU A 114 11.25 17.62 9.03
C LEU A 114 12.47 17.62 9.94
N CYS A 115 12.67 18.72 10.66
CA CYS A 115 13.83 18.91 11.52
C CYS A 115 13.39 19.00 12.98
N SER A 116 14.14 18.34 13.86
CA SER A 116 14.01 18.51 15.31
C SER A 116 14.87 19.69 15.80
N PRO A 117 14.58 20.24 17.00
CA PRO A 117 15.44 21.25 17.61
C PRO A 117 16.88 20.80 17.87
N SER A 118 17.14 19.48 17.96
CA SER A 118 18.47 18.89 18.12
C SER A 118 19.23 18.73 16.80
N GLY A 119 18.59 18.97 15.65
CA GLY A 119 19.19 18.86 14.32
C GLY A 119 18.98 17.49 13.64
N ASP A 120 18.29 16.54 14.28
CA ASP A 120 17.87 15.29 13.65
C ASP A 120 16.84 15.58 12.55
N ARG A 121 16.91 14.83 11.43
CA ARG A 121 16.10 15.08 10.24
C ARG A 121 15.39 13.83 9.74
N LEU A 122 14.16 14.03 9.26
CA LEU A 122 13.48 13.12 8.34
C LEU A 122 13.55 13.75 6.95
N VAL A 123 14.27 13.08 6.05
CA VAL A 123 14.69 13.65 4.77
C VAL A 123 13.62 13.46 3.69
N VAL A 124 13.33 14.52 2.93
CA VAL A 124 12.42 14.47 1.78
C VAL A 124 12.96 13.56 0.68
N GLY A 125 12.09 12.72 0.12
CA GLY A 125 12.46 11.69 -0.86
C GLY A 125 13.04 10.41 -0.26
N GLN A 126 13.32 10.39 1.06
CA GLN A 126 13.75 9.19 1.78
C GLN A 126 12.70 8.78 2.82
N SER A 127 12.46 9.63 3.81
CA SER A 127 11.45 9.43 4.86
C SER A 127 10.12 10.07 4.50
N LEU A 128 10.12 11.15 3.71
CA LEU A 128 8.90 11.80 3.26
C LEU A 128 8.66 11.55 1.78
N LEU A 129 7.49 10.99 1.47
CA LEU A 129 7.04 10.73 0.11
C LEU A 129 5.79 11.56 -0.18
N LEU A 130 5.76 12.18 -1.36
CA LEU A 130 4.62 12.95 -1.86
C LEU A 130 4.07 12.27 -3.10
N ARG A 131 2.77 11.98 -3.10
CA ARG A 131 2.07 11.26 -4.18
C ARG A 131 0.79 12.00 -4.55
N ARG A 132 0.50 12.12 -5.84
CA ARG A 132 -0.79 12.61 -6.32
C ARG A 132 -1.82 11.49 -6.22
N VAL A 133 -2.97 11.78 -5.66
CA VAL A 133 -4.11 10.86 -5.63
C VAL A 133 -4.83 10.92 -6.98
N VAL A 134 -4.83 9.81 -7.71
CA VAL A 134 -5.45 9.69 -9.02
C VAL A 134 -6.71 8.82 -8.91
N PRO A 135 -7.87 9.30 -9.41
CA PRO A 135 -9.09 8.50 -9.41
C PRO A 135 -9.00 7.28 -10.33
N ILE A 136 -9.48 6.15 -9.83
CA ILE A 136 -9.67 4.89 -10.55
C ILE A 136 -11.15 4.58 -10.57
N LEU A 137 -11.75 4.49 -11.76
CA LEU A 137 -13.21 4.39 -11.93
C LEU A 137 -13.98 5.49 -11.19
N GLY A 138 -13.42 6.71 -11.13
CA GLY A 138 -14.01 7.86 -10.44
C GLY A 138 -13.81 7.89 -8.91
N VAL A 139 -13.14 6.88 -8.34
CA VAL A 139 -12.84 6.81 -6.90
C VAL A 139 -11.37 7.13 -6.65
N PRO A 140 -11.01 8.06 -5.75
CA PRO A 140 -9.60 8.33 -5.43
C PRO A 140 -8.93 7.05 -4.92
N ASP A 141 -7.84 6.60 -5.56
CA ASP A 141 -7.14 5.40 -5.08
C ASP A 141 -5.66 5.34 -5.46
N ALA A 142 -5.28 5.50 -6.74
CA ALA A 142 -3.88 5.35 -7.13
C ALA A 142 -2.99 6.49 -6.60
N LEU A 143 -1.87 6.14 -5.95
CA LEU A 143 -0.93 7.08 -5.34
C LEU A 143 0.31 7.27 -6.22
N VAL A 144 0.17 8.11 -7.24
CA VAL A 144 1.21 8.34 -8.26
C VAL A 144 2.34 9.19 -7.66
N PRO A 145 3.60 8.72 -7.64
CA PRO A 145 4.74 9.50 -7.15
C PRO A 145 4.88 10.86 -7.83
N LEU A 146 5.24 11.86 -7.04
CA LEU A 146 5.64 13.18 -7.53
C LEU A 146 7.15 13.36 -7.31
N ASP A 147 7.78 14.11 -8.21
CA ASP A 147 9.19 14.46 -8.09
C ASP A 147 9.42 15.32 -6.85
N LEU A 148 10.43 14.99 -6.06
CA LEU A 148 10.78 15.69 -4.82
C LEU A 148 12.18 16.28 -4.91
N PRO A 149 12.46 17.41 -4.23
CA PRO A 149 11.60 18.09 -3.26
C PRO A 149 10.56 19.05 -3.88
N VAL A 150 10.61 19.27 -5.19
CA VAL A 150 9.76 20.22 -5.93
C VAL A 150 9.00 19.51 -7.03
N SER A 151 7.67 19.65 -7.06
CA SER A 151 6.80 19.11 -8.11
C SER A 151 5.89 20.18 -8.69
N GLN A 152 5.46 20.01 -9.94
CA GLN A 152 4.43 20.86 -10.56
C GLN A 152 3.14 20.07 -10.76
N ILE A 153 2.01 20.72 -10.50
CA ILE A 153 0.68 20.10 -10.56
C ILE A 153 -0.27 21.02 -11.30
N SER A 154 -0.84 20.51 -12.39
CA SER A 154 -1.93 21.17 -13.10
C SER A 154 -3.24 20.95 -12.36
N LEU A 155 -3.97 22.03 -12.11
CA LEU A 155 -5.29 22.02 -11.49
C LEU A 155 -6.37 22.17 -12.56
N PHE A 156 -7.47 21.44 -12.41
CA PHE A 156 -8.61 21.51 -13.34
C PHE A 156 -9.72 22.43 -12.80
N PRO A 157 -10.42 23.18 -13.68
CA PRO A 157 -11.47 24.08 -13.25
C PRO A 157 -12.59 23.35 -12.49
N GLY A 158 -12.87 23.80 -11.27
CA GLY A 158 -13.94 23.21 -10.46
C GLY A 158 -13.64 21.80 -9.94
N GLU A 159 -12.39 21.34 -9.97
CA GLU A 159 -11.99 20.05 -9.41
C GLU A 159 -11.01 20.20 -8.24
N THR A 160 -11.14 19.29 -7.28
CA THR A 160 -10.22 19.15 -6.16
C THR A 160 -9.15 18.12 -6.50
N THR A 161 -7.88 18.53 -6.41
CA THR A 161 -6.73 17.63 -6.51
C THR A 161 -6.22 17.31 -5.11
N ALA A 162 -6.04 16.02 -4.81
CA ALA A 162 -5.50 15.58 -3.52
C ALA A 162 -4.06 15.08 -3.66
N LEU A 163 -3.24 15.44 -2.67
CA LEU A 163 -1.87 14.96 -2.46
C LEU A 163 -1.84 14.11 -1.21
N TRP A 164 -1.22 12.95 -1.30
CA TRP A 164 -0.97 12.04 -0.20
C TRP A 164 0.48 12.17 0.24
N ILE A 165 0.67 12.42 1.52
CA ILE A 165 1.99 12.55 2.15
C ILE A 165 2.16 11.37 3.07
N SER A 166 3.27 10.66 2.92
CA SER A 166 3.66 9.59 3.83
C SER A 166 4.98 9.91 4.49
N ILE A 167 5.05 9.67 5.79
CA ILE A 167 6.23 9.86 6.60
C ILE A 167 6.60 8.51 7.20
N ASP A 168 7.63 7.89 6.64
CA ASP A 168 8.29 6.70 7.16
C ASP A 168 9.25 7.11 8.28
N VAL A 169 8.91 6.75 9.52
CA VAL A 169 9.76 7.03 10.69
C VAL A 169 10.72 5.86 10.90
N PRO A 170 12.04 6.02 10.73
CA PRO A 170 13.00 4.95 10.97
C PRO A 170 12.95 4.42 12.40
N SER A 171 13.29 3.15 12.60
CA SER A 171 13.36 2.52 13.93
C SER A 171 14.38 3.22 14.86
N SER A 172 15.45 3.76 14.26
CA SER A 172 16.52 4.49 14.95
C SER A 172 16.23 5.98 15.14
N GLN A 173 15.14 6.52 14.58
CA GLN A 173 14.84 7.95 14.65
C GLN A 173 14.71 8.40 16.11
N PRO A 174 15.39 9.46 16.55
CA PRO A 174 15.20 9.96 17.91
C PRO A 174 13.75 10.40 18.15
N PRO A 175 13.16 10.08 19.31
CA PRO A 175 11.85 10.58 19.69
C PRO A 175 11.90 12.10 19.91
N GLY A 176 10.80 12.79 19.62
CA GLY A 176 10.76 14.24 19.71
C GLY A 176 9.79 14.90 18.74
N GLN A 177 9.81 16.23 18.73
CA GLN A 177 9.05 17.04 17.78
C GLN A 177 9.91 17.32 16.56
N TYR A 178 9.32 17.15 15.38
CA TYR A 178 9.91 17.47 14.10
C TYR A 178 8.98 18.43 13.35
N GLU A 179 9.54 19.49 12.81
CA GLU A 179 8.80 20.52 12.07
C GLU A 179 9.36 20.67 10.66
N GLY A 180 8.47 20.86 9.70
CA GLY A 180 8.81 21.27 8.35
C GLY A 180 7.65 22.00 7.69
N GLU A 181 7.82 22.31 6.41
CA GLU A 181 6.88 23.11 5.65
C GLU A 181 6.53 22.46 4.31
N ILE A 182 5.30 22.72 3.89
CA ILE A 182 4.83 22.47 2.54
C ILE A 182 4.45 23.82 1.95
N ILE A 183 5.10 24.16 0.85
CA ILE A 183 4.99 25.45 0.19
C ILE A 183 4.29 25.23 -1.14
N ILE A 184 3.16 25.92 -1.34
CA ILE A 184 2.39 25.88 -2.58
C ILE A 184 2.44 27.27 -3.21
N THR A 185 2.90 27.32 -4.45
CA THR A 185 3.06 28.57 -5.20
C THR A 185 2.33 28.44 -6.54
N ALA A 186 1.39 29.34 -6.83
CA ALA A 186 0.82 29.44 -8.16
C ALA A 186 1.88 29.97 -9.14
N ILE A 187 2.04 29.32 -10.29
CA ILE A 187 3.02 29.71 -11.30
C ILE A 187 2.31 30.06 -12.62
N LYS A 188 2.95 30.89 -13.45
CA LYS A 188 2.46 31.18 -14.80
C LYS A 188 2.39 29.88 -15.59
N SER A 189 1.31 29.68 -16.33
CA SER A 189 1.35 28.70 -17.41
C SER A 189 2.25 29.29 -18.48
N ASP A 190 3.53 28.94 -18.47
CA ASP A 190 4.36 29.31 -19.59
C ASP A 190 3.72 28.76 -20.87
N ALA A 191 3.46 29.66 -21.81
CA ALA A 191 3.01 29.32 -23.15
C ALA A 191 4.09 28.44 -23.78
N GLU A 192 3.93 27.12 -23.72
CA GLU A 192 4.92 26.15 -24.21
C GLU A 192 6.34 26.68 -23.99
N SER A 193 6.71 27.05 -22.75
CA SER A 193 8.14 27.20 -22.51
C SER A 193 8.69 25.82 -22.78
N HIS A 194 9.46 25.73 -23.83
CA HIS A 194 10.78 25.16 -23.74
C HIS A 194 11.32 25.38 -22.32
N ILE A 195 10.92 24.52 -21.37
CA ILE A 195 11.94 23.76 -20.68
C ILE A 195 12.69 23.17 -21.85
N GLN A 196 13.77 23.85 -22.23
CA GLN A 196 14.91 23.14 -22.72
C GLN A 196 15.12 22.08 -21.64
N SER A 197 14.50 20.92 -21.85
CA SER A 197 15.24 19.69 -21.83
C SER A 197 16.53 20.12 -22.51
N GLY A 198 17.58 20.37 -21.72
CA GLY A 198 18.89 20.66 -22.29
C GLY A 198 19.02 19.69 -23.44
N SER A 199 19.28 20.24 -24.64
CA SER A 199 19.01 19.55 -25.91
C SER A 199 19.44 18.09 -25.74
N LYS A 200 18.76 17.09 -26.33
CA LYS A 200 19.18 15.67 -26.14
C LYS A 200 20.70 15.47 -26.16
N VAL A 201 21.42 16.32 -26.91
CA VAL A 201 22.87 16.55 -26.88
C VAL A 201 23.45 16.97 -25.50
N GLU A 202 23.02 18.06 -24.86
CA GLU A 202 23.49 18.53 -23.54
C GLU A 202 23.24 17.53 -22.40
N LYS A 203 22.06 16.89 -22.33
CA LYS A 203 21.82 15.83 -21.32
C LYS A 203 22.72 14.61 -21.55
N HIS A 204 23.00 14.28 -22.81
CA HIS A 204 23.90 13.20 -23.17
C HIS A 204 25.38 13.57 -22.97
N GLU A 205 25.71 14.86 -23.05
CA GLU A 205 27.04 15.40 -22.74
C GLU A 205 27.30 15.38 -21.24
N LEU A 206 26.35 15.85 -20.42
CA LEU A 206 26.38 15.73 -18.97
C LEU A 206 26.46 14.28 -18.50
N TYR A 207 25.66 13.38 -19.10
CA TYR A 207 25.72 11.95 -18.83
C TYR A 207 27.11 11.37 -19.15
N ARG A 208 27.70 11.71 -20.31
CA ARG A 208 29.06 11.27 -20.65
C ARG A 208 30.13 11.83 -19.71
N GLU A 209 30.01 13.08 -19.27
CA GLU A 209 30.97 13.68 -18.34
C GLU A 209 30.89 13.06 -16.94
N LEU A 210 29.68 12.79 -16.43
CA LEU A 210 29.45 12.10 -15.16
C LEU A 210 29.93 10.64 -15.22
N GLN A 211 29.63 9.94 -16.31
CA GLN A 211 30.09 8.58 -16.54
C GLN A 211 31.63 8.52 -16.62
N GLY A 212 32.25 9.49 -17.30
CA GLY A 212 33.71 9.63 -17.31
C GLY A 212 34.31 9.89 -15.92
N CYS A 213 33.61 10.59 -15.03
CA CYS A 213 34.05 10.75 -13.63
C CYS A 213 34.02 9.42 -12.86
N LEU A 214 33.01 8.59 -13.08
CA LEU A 214 32.90 7.26 -12.47
C LEU A 214 33.98 6.32 -13.02
N ASP A 215 34.24 6.35 -14.33
CA ASP A 215 35.29 5.55 -14.98
C ASP A 215 36.71 5.95 -14.52
N ILE A 216 36.93 7.21 -14.11
CA ILE A 216 38.20 7.66 -13.51
C ILE A 216 38.40 7.03 -12.11
N VAL A 217 37.29 6.71 -11.41
CA VAL A 217 37.26 6.28 -10.01
C VAL A 217 37.07 4.75 -9.89
N GLU A 218 36.77 4.00 -10.95
CA GLU A 218 36.72 2.53 -10.94
C GLU A 218 37.64 1.88 -11.99
N PRO A 219 38.30 0.72 -11.70
CA PRO A 219 38.49 0.05 -10.42
C PRO A 219 39.82 0.49 -9.76
N ILE A 220 39.78 0.87 -8.47
CA ILE A 220 40.94 1.34 -7.69
C ILE A 220 41.76 0.19 -7.07
N ASP A 221 41.31 -1.07 -7.19
CA ASP A 221 41.99 -2.20 -6.57
C ASP A 221 43.40 -2.45 -7.14
N GLY A 222 44.41 -2.38 -6.26
CA GLY A 222 45.80 -2.69 -6.58
C GLY A 222 46.65 -1.55 -7.15
N LYS A 223 46.18 -0.29 -7.11
CA LYS A 223 46.92 0.88 -7.65
C LYS A 223 47.73 1.65 -6.58
N PRO A 224 48.89 2.25 -6.92
CA PRO A 224 49.68 3.08 -6.00
C PRO A 224 48.90 4.31 -5.51
N LEU A 225 49.09 4.69 -4.24
CA LEU A 225 48.36 5.79 -3.59
C LEU A 225 48.43 7.12 -4.37
N ASP A 226 49.60 7.45 -4.91
CA ASP A 226 49.80 8.68 -5.69
C ASP A 226 48.97 8.70 -6.98
N GLU A 227 48.78 7.54 -7.62
CA GLU A 227 47.96 7.39 -8.83
C GLU A 227 46.46 7.55 -8.51
N VAL A 228 46.02 7.04 -7.35
CA VAL A 228 44.64 7.18 -6.86
C VAL A 228 44.35 8.64 -6.52
N VAL A 229 45.28 9.34 -5.86
CA VAL A 229 45.12 10.77 -5.51
C VAL A 229 44.98 11.64 -6.75
N GLU A 230 45.79 11.42 -7.79
CA GLU A 230 45.70 12.20 -9.03
C GLU A 230 44.40 11.92 -9.81
N ARG A 231 43.93 10.67 -9.83
CA ARG A 231 42.62 10.32 -10.42
C ARG A 231 41.46 10.98 -9.68
N VAL A 232 41.46 10.94 -8.35
CA VAL A 232 40.44 11.60 -7.53
C VAL A 232 40.45 13.12 -7.75
N LYS A 233 41.63 13.75 -7.83
CA LYS A 233 41.74 15.19 -8.18
C LYS A 233 41.16 15.48 -9.57
N SER A 234 41.43 14.62 -10.54
CA SER A 234 40.91 14.75 -11.91
C SER A 234 39.38 14.66 -11.94
N ALA A 235 38.80 13.62 -11.33
CA ALA A 235 37.35 13.45 -11.21
C ALA A 235 36.69 14.61 -10.45
N THR A 236 37.30 15.08 -9.35
CA THR A 236 36.83 16.24 -8.58
C THR A 236 36.84 17.51 -9.42
N THR A 237 37.82 17.69 -10.30
CA THR A 237 37.92 18.86 -11.19
C THR A 237 36.85 18.81 -12.27
N SER A 238 36.57 17.64 -12.84
CA SER A 238 35.48 17.43 -13.80
C SER A 238 34.11 17.66 -13.16
N LEU A 239 33.88 17.13 -11.95
CA LEU A 239 32.66 17.38 -11.18
C LEU A 239 32.46 18.87 -10.86
N ARG A 240 33.52 19.58 -10.46
CA ARG A 240 33.45 21.04 -10.25
C ARG A 240 33.07 21.79 -11.53
N ARG A 241 33.56 21.34 -12.69
CA ARG A 241 33.21 21.94 -13.98
C ARG A 241 31.75 21.69 -14.36
N ILE A 242 31.25 20.48 -14.12
CA ILE A 242 29.84 20.11 -14.32
C ILE A 242 28.94 21.00 -13.45
N LEU A 243 29.30 21.17 -12.17
CA LEU A 243 28.56 22.00 -11.21
C LEU A 243 28.59 23.50 -11.57
N LEU A 244 29.61 23.96 -12.30
CA LEU A 244 29.73 25.32 -12.81
C LEU A 244 29.15 25.50 -14.22
N SER A 245 28.54 24.45 -14.80
CA SER A 245 27.92 24.56 -16.12
C SER A 245 26.62 25.37 -16.06
N PRO A 246 26.20 26.02 -17.17
CA PRO A 246 24.95 26.77 -17.22
C PRO A 246 23.70 25.95 -16.85
N SER A 247 23.79 24.61 -16.96
CA SER A 247 22.71 23.70 -16.56
C SER A 247 22.54 23.58 -15.04
N PHE A 248 23.54 24.00 -14.25
CA PHE A 248 23.51 23.97 -12.79
C PHE A 248 23.66 25.37 -12.16
N SER A 249 23.74 26.43 -12.96
CA SER A 249 23.88 27.81 -12.45
C SER A 249 22.68 28.31 -11.64
N GLU A 250 21.52 27.65 -11.76
CA GLU A 250 20.35 27.91 -10.90
C GLU A 250 20.49 27.36 -9.47
N PHE A 251 21.49 26.48 -9.23
CA PHE A 251 21.75 25.85 -7.93
C PHE A 251 23.03 26.35 -7.27
N SER A 252 23.80 27.24 -7.92
CA SER A 252 25.04 27.78 -7.36
C SER A 252 24.74 28.89 -6.35
N SER A 253 24.89 28.57 -5.06
CA SER A 253 24.99 29.56 -4.00
C SER A 253 26.36 30.25 -4.07
N ASP A 254 26.47 31.31 -4.88
CA ASP A 254 27.60 32.24 -4.77
C ASP A 254 27.05 33.67 -4.58
N ASN A 255 27.48 34.29 -3.48
CA ASN A 255 27.05 35.60 -2.98
C ASN A 255 27.42 36.74 -3.94
N GLY A 256 26.62 36.92 -5.00
CA GLY A 256 26.78 38.00 -5.96
C GLY A 256 25.43 38.51 -6.47
N SER A 257 24.78 39.37 -5.66
CA SER A 257 23.71 40.31 -6.05
C SER A 257 22.68 39.83 -7.09
N VAL A 258 22.17 38.61 -6.95
CA VAL A 258 20.83 38.30 -7.47
C VAL A 258 19.86 38.89 -6.45
N ASP A 259 18.93 39.72 -6.93
CA ASP A 259 18.07 40.58 -6.14
C ASP A 259 17.43 39.86 -4.95
N VAL A 260 17.89 40.19 -3.74
CA VAL A 260 17.30 39.83 -2.44
C VAL A 260 15.82 40.26 -2.36
N MET A 261 15.35 41.09 -3.30
CA MET A 261 13.97 41.51 -3.44
C MET A 261 13.05 40.43 -4.06
N ASP A 262 13.55 39.50 -4.89
CA ASP A 262 12.72 38.50 -5.57
C ASP A 262 12.44 37.26 -4.71
N GLU A 263 13.39 36.81 -3.87
CA GLU A 263 13.12 35.73 -2.91
C GLU A 263 12.08 36.13 -1.85
N ASP A 264 12.13 37.37 -1.37
CA ASP A 264 11.16 37.93 -0.43
C ASP A 264 9.77 38.14 -1.07
N ALA A 265 9.71 38.44 -2.37
CA ALA A 265 8.45 38.58 -3.11
C ALA A 265 7.77 37.22 -3.33
N ILE A 266 8.51 36.21 -3.80
CA ILE A 266 8.00 34.84 -3.97
C ILE A 266 7.58 34.25 -2.62
N SER A 267 8.38 34.47 -1.58
CA SER A 267 8.12 34.10 -0.19
C SER A 267 6.77 34.59 0.35
N ASN A 268 6.37 35.83 0.01
CA ASN A 268 5.12 36.44 0.47
C ASN A 268 3.88 35.99 -0.32
N LEU A 269 4.06 35.55 -1.57
CA LEU A 269 2.99 35.10 -2.45
C LEU A 269 2.68 33.60 -2.29
N SER A 270 3.63 32.79 -1.81
CA SER A 270 3.41 31.39 -1.53
C SER A 270 2.47 31.14 -0.35
N LEU A 271 1.69 30.06 -0.43
CA LEU A 271 0.95 29.52 0.70
C LEU A 271 1.85 28.51 1.42
N ARG A 272 2.13 28.75 2.70
CA ARG A 272 2.99 27.88 3.54
C ARG A 272 2.15 27.15 4.58
N MET A 273 2.33 25.84 4.65
CA MET A 273 1.66 24.96 5.60
C MET A 273 2.69 24.32 6.51
N LYS A 274 2.48 24.43 7.82
CA LYS A 274 3.32 23.73 8.79
C LYS A 274 2.93 22.26 8.87
N LEU A 275 3.94 21.40 8.82
CA LEU A 275 3.85 19.97 9.03
C LEU A 275 4.61 19.62 10.31
N ASN A 276 3.88 19.23 11.35
CA ASN A 276 4.45 18.81 12.62
C ASN A 276 4.30 17.30 12.79
N LEU A 277 5.36 16.64 13.24
CA LEU A 277 5.35 15.22 13.61
C LEU A 277 5.94 15.05 15.01
N THR A 278 5.19 14.40 15.89
CA THR A 278 5.70 13.88 17.16
C THR A 278 6.10 12.42 17.00
N VAL A 279 7.40 12.14 17.12
CA VAL A 279 7.93 10.77 17.17
C VAL A 279 7.92 10.28 18.62
N TRP A 280 7.26 9.15 18.86
CA TRP A 280 7.13 8.53 20.18
C TRP A 280 8.35 7.68 20.57
N GLU A 281 8.52 7.48 21.88
CA GLU A 281 9.65 6.75 22.46
C GLU A 281 9.70 5.27 22.08
N PHE A 282 8.55 4.62 21.88
CA PHE A 282 8.53 3.18 21.55
C PHE A 282 8.67 2.93 20.05
N VAL A 283 9.05 1.69 19.73
CA VAL A 283 9.29 1.21 18.35
C VAL A 283 8.27 0.12 18.05
N LEU A 284 7.56 0.22 16.93
CA LEU A 284 6.76 -0.89 16.43
C LEU A 284 7.70 -2.00 15.92
N PRO A 285 7.39 -3.29 16.17
CA PRO A 285 8.31 -4.37 15.80
C PRO A 285 8.56 -4.40 14.29
N GLU A 286 9.77 -4.79 13.88
CA GLU A 286 10.13 -4.97 12.48
C GLU A 286 9.41 -6.17 11.86
N THR A 287 9.36 -7.29 12.59
CA THR A 287 8.53 -8.44 12.24
C THR A 287 7.09 -8.18 12.63
N PRO A 288 6.13 -8.22 11.69
CA PRO A 288 4.72 -8.10 12.00
C PRO A 288 4.28 -9.15 13.02
N SER A 289 3.54 -8.69 14.02
CA SER A 289 2.98 -9.52 15.09
C SER A 289 1.86 -10.44 14.62
N LEU A 290 1.15 -10.02 13.56
CA LEU A 290 0.12 -10.78 12.87
C LEU A 290 0.65 -11.14 11.47
N PRO A 291 0.78 -12.42 11.12
CA PRO A 291 1.10 -12.82 9.75
C PRO A 291 -0.06 -12.45 8.82
N ALA A 292 0.17 -11.48 7.96
CA ALA A 292 -0.77 -11.05 6.94
C ALA A 292 -0.21 -11.45 5.56
N VAL A 293 -0.74 -12.54 4.98
CA VAL A 293 -0.25 -13.12 3.73
C VAL A 293 -1.09 -12.70 2.54
N PHE A 294 -0.46 -12.23 1.47
CA PHE A 294 -1.16 -11.68 0.31
C PHE A 294 -0.70 -12.37 -0.96
N GLY A 295 -1.67 -12.88 -1.74
CA GLY A 295 -1.41 -13.56 -2.99
C GLY A 295 -0.98 -12.60 -4.10
N ILE A 296 0.03 -12.99 -4.86
CA ILE A 296 0.54 -12.29 -6.03
C ILE A 296 0.49 -13.24 -7.21
N SER A 297 -0.40 -12.96 -8.16
CA SER A 297 -0.52 -13.74 -9.38
C SER A 297 0.71 -13.52 -10.24
N ASP A 298 1.58 -14.52 -10.29
CA ASP A 298 2.78 -14.51 -11.13
C ASP A 298 2.44 -14.52 -12.62
N THR A 299 1.32 -15.13 -13.02
CA THR A 299 0.78 -15.07 -14.40
C THR A 299 0.37 -13.65 -14.80
N VAL A 300 -0.04 -12.82 -13.85
CA VAL A 300 -0.33 -11.40 -14.14
C VAL A 300 0.98 -10.62 -14.25
N ILE A 301 2.03 -10.99 -13.51
CA ILE A 301 3.37 -10.43 -13.70
C ILE A 301 3.89 -10.80 -15.10
N GLU A 302 3.79 -12.07 -15.50
CA GLU A 302 4.12 -12.54 -16.86
C GLU A 302 3.38 -11.70 -17.93
N ASP A 303 2.06 -11.53 -17.78
CA ASP A 303 1.22 -10.76 -18.72
C ASP A 303 1.57 -9.26 -18.75
N ARG A 304 1.74 -8.63 -17.59
CA ARG A 304 1.96 -7.18 -17.50
C ARG A 304 3.36 -6.77 -17.93
N PHE A 305 4.38 -7.53 -17.54
CA PHE A 305 5.78 -7.19 -17.84
C PHE A 305 6.30 -7.88 -19.10
N GLY A 306 5.50 -8.73 -19.75
CA GLY A 306 5.92 -9.45 -20.96
C GLY A 306 7.08 -10.41 -20.71
N VAL A 307 7.19 -10.92 -19.48
CA VAL A 307 8.27 -11.81 -19.05
C VAL A 307 7.81 -13.27 -19.10
N GLN A 308 8.74 -14.18 -19.38
CA GLN A 308 8.43 -15.60 -19.47
C GLN A 308 8.93 -16.34 -18.22
N GLN A 309 8.11 -17.25 -17.70
CA GLN A 309 8.46 -18.06 -16.53
C GLN A 309 9.86 -18.72 -16.69
N GLY A 310 10.70 -18.52 -15.67
CA GLY A 310 12.04 -19.11 -15.60
C GLY A 310 13.16 -18.28 -16.26
N THR A 311 12.86 -17.17 -16.94
CA THR A 311 13.90 -16.24 -17.42
C THR A 311 14.42 -15.35 -16.28
N ALA A 312 15.58 -14.73 -16.47
CA ALA A 312 16.16 -13.83 -15.47
C ALA A 312 15.25 -12.64 -15.15
N GLU A 313 14.59 -12.08 -16.17
CA GLU A 313 13.66 -10.97 -16.06
C GLU A 313 12.41 -11.34 -15.26
N TRP A 314 11.95 -12.59 -15.38
CA TRP A 314 10.84 -13.10 -14.57
C TRP A 314 11.21 -13.17 -13.09
N TYR A 315 12.38 -13.73 -12.77
CA TYR A 315 12.88 -13.76 -11.39
C TYR A 315 13.06 -12.36 -10.80
N GLU A 316 13.61 -11.42 -11.58
CA GLU A 316 13.78 -10.02 -11.17
C GLU A 316 12.44 -9.33 -10.92
N ALA A 317 11.46 -9.52 -11.81
CA ALA A 317 10.12 -8.96 -11.63
C ALA A 317 9.45 -9.49 -10.36
N LEU A 318 9.58 -10.79 -10.06
CA LEU A 318 9.06 -11.36 -8.81
C LEU A 318 9.79 -10.79 -7.58
N ASP A 319 11.12 -10.67 -7.62
CA ASP A 319 11.91 -10.10 -6.52
C ASP A 319 11.58 -8.64 -6.23
N GLN A 320 11.41 -7.83 -7.26
CA GLN A 320 10.98 -6.46 -7.13
C GLN A 320 9.64 -6.35 -6.40
N HIS A 321 8.64 -7.17 -6.78
CA HIS A 321 7.33 -7.17 -6.12
C HIS A 321 7.40 -7.68 -4.68
N PHE A 322 8.15 -8.75 -4.45
CA PHE A 322 8.37 -9.29 -3.10
C PHE A 322 8.93 -8.22 -2.17
N ARG A 323 10.06 -7.60 -2.55
CA ARG A 323 10.74 -6.58 -1.74
C ARG A 323 9.89 -5.33 -1.55
N TRP A 324 9.16 -4.92 -2.59
CA TRP A 324 8.29 -3.75 -2.53
C TRP A 324 7.14 -3.96 -1.55
N LEU A 325 6.55 -5.16 -1.48
CA LEU A 325 5.42 -5.43 -0.57
C LEU A 325 5.81 -5.55 0.90
N LEU A 326 7.06 -5.93 1.21
CA LEU A 326 7.54 -6.03 2.60
C LEU A 326 7.46 -4.69 3.36
N GLN A 327 7.53 -3.55 2.67
CA GLN A 327 7.38 -2.24 3.31
C GLN A 327 5.97 -2.00 3.87
N TYR A 328 4.97 -2.74 3.39
CA TYR A 328 3.58 -2.65 3.84
C TYR A 328 3.25 -3.64 4.97
N ARG A 329 4.27 -4.25 5.60
CA ARG A 329 4.11 -5.30 6.63
C ARG A 329 3.33 -6.53 6.13
N ILE A 330 3.34 -6.74 4.81
CA ILE A 330 2.70 -7.86 4.12
C ILE A 330 3.72 -8.96 3.90
N SER A 331 3.29 -10.21 4.08
CA SER A 331 4.05 -11.40 3.70
C SER A 331 3.58 -11.92 2.34
N PRO A 332 4.19 -11.51 1.22
CA PRO A 332 3.73 -11.92 -0.11
C PRO A 332 3.97 -13.41 -0.37
N TYR A 333 3.03 -14.04 -1.07
CA TYR A 333 3.22 -15.33 -1.70
C TYR A 333 2.78 -15.25 -3.16
N PHE A 334 3.54 -15.87 -4.06
CA PHE A 334 3.15 -16.03 -5.45
C PHE A 334 2.17 -17.18 -5.59
N CYS A 335 1.22 -17.06 -6.53
CA CYS A 335 0.17 -18.06 -6.69
C CYS A 335 -0.26 -18.29 -8.15
N LYS A 336 -0.52 -19.57 -8.48
CA LYS A 336 -1.21 -20.03 -9.69
C LYS A 336 -2.39 -20.92 -9.29
N TRP A 337 -3.60 -20.59 -9.75
CA TRP A 337 -4.75 -21.50 -9.66
C TRP A 337 -4.73 -22.48 -10.83
N ALA A 338 -5.06 -23.73 -10.53
CA ALA A 338 -5.30 -24.80 -11.48
C ALA A 338 -6.75 -25.29 -11.38
N ASP A 339 -7.12 -26.25 -12.23
CA ASP A 339 -8.47 -26.80 -12.25
C ASP A 339 -8.91 -27.31 -10.87
N GLY A 340 -10.16 -26.97 -10.51
CA GLY A 340 -10.79 -27.37 -9.26
C GLY A 340 -10.32 -26.61 -8.03
N MET A 341 -9.84 -25.37 -8.18
CA MET A 341 -9.32 -24.52 -7.09
C MET A 341 -8.06 -25.06 -6.39
N ARG A 342 -7.34 -25.98 -7.05
CA ARG A 342 -5.98 -26.33 -6.62
C ARG A 342 -5.07 -25.14 -6.80
N VAL A 343 -4.24 -24.86 -5.81
CA VAL A 343 -3.31 -23.73 -5.85
C VAL A 343 -1.87 -24.21 -5.78
N LEU A 344 -1.01 -23.61 -6.59
CA LEU A 344 0.43 -23.64 -6.38
C LEU A 344 0.81 -22.33 -5.74
N THR A 345 1.31 -22.38 -4.50
CA THR A 345 1.73 -21.21 -3.74
C THR A 345 3.18 -21.32 -3.32
N TYR A 346 3.91 -20.20 -3.35
CA TYR A 346 5.32 -20.16 -2.98
C TYR A 346 5.76 -18.72 -2.71
N THR A 347 6.59 -18.49 -1.69
CA THR A 347 7.13 -17.14 -1.45
C THR A 347 8.45 -16.91 -2.18
N SER A 348 9.29 -17.94 -2.31
CA SER A 348 10.53 -17.84 -3.10
C SER A 348 10.38 -18.61 -4.43
N PRO A 349 10.68 -17.99 -5.58
CA PRO A 349 10.65 -18.68 -6.86
C PRO A 349 11.84 -19.64 -7.05
N TRP A 350 12.87 -19.55 -6.21
CA TRP A 350 14.03 -20.44 -6.25
C TRP A 350 13.83 -21.68 -5.36
N PRO A 351 14.50 -22.80 -5.66
CA PRO A 351 14.58 -23.96 -4.76
C PRO A 351 15.25 -23.63 -3.42
N ALA A 352 14.96 -24.40 -2.37
CA ALA A 352 15.43 -24.19 -1.01
C ALA A 352 16.96 -24.23 -0.81
N ASP A 353 17.71 -24.90 -1.68
CA ASP A 353 19.18 -24.91 -1.68
C ASP A 353 19.79 -23.66 -2.33
N HIS A 354 18.99 -22.84 -3.01
CA HIS A 354 19.46 -21.62 -3.63
C HIS A 354 19.63 -20.50 -2.57
N PRO A 355 20.75 -19.74 -2.57
CA PRO A 355 20.99 -18.68 -1.58
C PRO A 355 19.89 -17.60 -1.53
N LYS A 356 19.27 -17.27 -2.67
CA LYS A 356 18.15 -16.32 -2.72
C LYS A 356 16.93 -16.76 -1.90
N SER A 357 16.67 -18.06 -1.78
CA SER A 357 15.58 -18.57 -0.96
C SER A 357 15.82 -18.26 0.52
N ASP A 358 17.05 -18.45 0.99
CA ASP A 358 17.44 -18.11 2.35
C ASP A 358 17.38 -16.59 2.61
N GLU A 359 17.77 -15.76 1.63
CA GLU A 359 17.62 -14.30 1.68
C GLU A 359 16.16 -13.88 1.91
N TYR A 360 15.22 -14.46 1.15
CA TYR A 360 13.78 -14.19 1.29
C TYR A 360 13.26 -14.62 2.66
N PHE A 361 13.48 -15.88 3.02
CA PHE A 361 12.86 -16.47 4.22
C PHE A 361 13.45 -15.92 5.52
N SER A 362 14.69 -15.42 5.47
CA SER A 362 15.36 -14.79 6.61
C SER A 362 15.01 -13.31 6.81
N ASP A 363 14.37 -12.64 5.84
CA ASP A 363 13.94 -11.24 6.01
C ASP A 363 13.02 -11.13 7.24
N ARG A 364 13.33 -10.16 8.11
CA ARG A 364 12.62 -9.96 9.38
C ARG A 364 11.22 -9.41 9.17
N ARG A 365 10.98 -8.67 8.09
CA ARG A 365 9.67 -8.11 7.74
C ARG A 365 8.69 -9.19 7.25
N LEU A 366 9.22 -10.35 6.80
CA LEU A 366 8.43 -11.51 6.40
C LEU A 366 8.00 -12.32 7.63
N ALA A 367 6.71 -12.30 7.97
CA ALA A 367 6.14 -12.97 9.14
C ALA A 367 5.82 -14.44 8.88
N ALA A 368 5.38 -14.78 7.68
CA ALA A 368 5.09 -16.15 7.23
C ALA A 368 5.49 -16.33 5.77
N TYR A 369 5.75 -17.56 5.33
CA TYR A 369 6.06 -17.84 3.93
C TYR A 369 5.49 -19.16 3.42
N ALA A 370 5.03 -19.16 2.17
CA ALA A 370 4.50 -20.34 1.51
C ALA A 370 5.63 -21.20 0.94
N VAL A 371 5.56 -22.51 1.18
CA VAL A 371 6.45 -23.52 0.59
C VAL A 371 5.71 -24.24 -0.54
N PRO A 372 6.30 -24.34 -1.74
CA PRO A 372 5.67 -25.02 -2.86
C PRO A 372 5.54 -26.53 -2.60
N TYR A 373 4.33 -27.06 -2.78
CA TYR A 373 4.09 -28.52 -2.77
C TYR A 373 4.75 -29.24 -3.96
N ARG A 374 4.90 -28.55 -5.09
CA ARG A 374 5.49 -29.05 -6.33
C ARG A 374 6.41 -28.00 -6.94
N GLN A 375 7.29 -28.41 -7.85
CA GLN A 375 8.25 -27.50 -8.47
C GLN A 375 7.57 -26.31 -9.15
N VAL A 376 8.08 -25.10 -8.90
CA VAL A 376 7.57 -23.85 -9.44
C VAL A 376 7.84 -23.73 -10.94
N VAL A 377 9.09 -23.98 -11.34
CA VAL A 377 9.55 -24.02 -12.73
C VAL A 377 9.84 -25.48 -13.08
N SER A 378 9.16 -26.02 -14.09
CA SER A 378 9.31 -27.42 -14.50
C SER A 378 10.79 -27.77 -14.75
N GLY A 379 11.30 -28.75 -14.01
CA GLY A 379 12.64 -29.32 -14.17
C GLY A 379 12.60 -30.83 -14.44
N ASN A 380 13.77 -31.47 -14.31
CA ASN A 380 13.94 -32.91 -14.58
C ASN A 380 13.63 -33.81 -13.37
N ASP A 381 13.40 -33.25 -12.19
CA ASP A 381 13.18 -34.01 -10.95
C ASP A 381 11.74 -34.54 -10.88
N ALA A 382 11.56 -35.75 -10.35
CA ALA A 382 10.22 -36.23 -10.01
C ALA A 382 9.64 -35.37 -8.87
N ALA A 383 8.33 -35.10 -8.91
CA ALA A 383 7.68 -34.19 -7.95
C ALA A 383 7.88 -34.58 -6.47
N LYS A 384 7.96 -35.87 -6.17
CA LYS A 384 8.19 -36.38 -4.81
C LYS A 384 9.62 -36.10 -4.31
N ASP A 385 10.61 -36.32 -5.17
CA ASP A 385 12.02 -36.09 -4.85
C ASP A 385 12.26 -34.59 -4.59
N TYR A 386 11.55 -33.72 -5.34
CA TYR A 386 11.57 -32.28 -5.10
C TYR A 386 11.02 -31.91 -3.72
N LEU A 387 9.79 -32.32 -3.38
CA LEU A 387 9.15 -31.95 -2.11
C LEU A 387 9.98 -32.39 -0.90
N GLN A 388 10.45 -33.65 -0.90
CA GLN A 388 11.31 -34.17 0.16
C GLN A 388 12.57 -33.32 0.33
N LYS A 389 13.28 -33.03 -0.78
CA LYS A 389 14.49 -32.21 -0.76
C LYS A 389 14.23 -30.80 -0.21
N GLN A 390 13.14 -30.14 -0.64
CA GLN A 390 12.79 -28.81 -0.13
C GLN A 390 12.60 -28.83 1.39
N VAL A 391 11.82 -29.78 1.88
CA VAL A 391 11.49 -29.93 3.29
C VAL A 391 12.73 -30.23 4.13
N GLU A 392 13.56 -31.20 3.71
CA GLU A 392 14.78 -31.59 4.42
C GLU A 392 15.73 -30.40 4.60
N ILE A 393 15.88 -29.55 3.58
CA ILE A 393 16.71 -28.34 3.67
C ILE A 393 16.06 -27.33 4.62
N LEU A 394 14.80 -26.97 4.39
CA LEU A 394 14.14 -25.88 5.11
C LEU A 394 13.99 -26.17 6.61
N ARG A 395 13.77 -27.43 7.01
CA ARG A 395 13.69 -27.83 8.43
C ARG A 395 14.97 -27.56 9.22
N THR A 396 16.12 -27.49 8.56
CA THR A 396 17.39 -27.15 9.23
C THR A 396 17.52 -25.65 9.51
N LYS A 397 16.64 -24.82 8.94
CA LYS A 397 16.72 -23.36 9.00
C LYS A 397 15.94 -22.80 10.19
N THR A 398 16.47 -21.75 10.81
CA THR A 398 15.84 -21.08 11.96
C THR A 398 14.49 -20.42 11.63
N HIS A 399 14.25 -20.12 10.35
CA HIS A 399 13.01 -19.53 9.87
C HIS A 399 11.93 -20.58 9.55
N TRP A 400 12.20 -21.89 9.67
CA TRP A 400 11.22 -22.96 9.37
C TRP A 400 9.86 -22.76 10.05
N ARG A 401 9.85 -22.25 11.28
CA ARG A 401 8.62 -21.92 12.02
C ARG A 401 7.68 -20.94 11.31
N LYS A 402 8.18 -20.17 10.34
CA LYS A 402 7.39 -19.23 9.52
C LYS A 402 6.79 -19.92 8.29
N ALA A 403 7.23 -21.12 7.94
CA ALA A 403 6.77 -21.86 6.77
C ALA A 403 5.33 -22.34 6.94
N TYR A 404 4.57 -22.34 5.85
CA TYR A 404 3.31 -23.05 5.72
C TYR A 404 3.15 -23.59 4.30
N PHE A 405 2.28 -24.58 4.13
CA PHE A 405 1.87 -25.10 2.84
C PHE A 405 0.41 -24.74 2.59
N TYR A 406 0.13 -24.00 1.51
CA TYR A 406 -1.23 -23.69 1.08
C TYR A 406 -1.53 -24.46 -0.20
N LEU A 407 -2.36 -25.49 -0.06
CA LEU A 407 -2.50 -26.60 -1.02
C LEU A 407 -3.75 -26.49 -1.90
N TRP A 408 -4.85 -26.04 -1.32
CA TRP A 408 -6.16 -26.02 -1.96
C TRP A 408 -6.95 -24.83 -1.46
N ASP A 409 -7.58 -24.12 -2.39
CA ASP A 409 -8.43 -22.97 -2.09
C ASP A 409 -9.88 -23.41 -2.00
N GLU A 410 -10.51 -23.25 -0.83
CA GLU A 410 -11.93 -23.50 -0.57
C GLU A 410 -12.47 -24.86 -1.09
N PRO A 411 -11.98 -26.01 -0.58
CA PRO A 411 -12.52 -27.31 -0.96
C PRO A 411 -14.03 -27.43 -0.62
N LEU A 412 -14.81 -28.02 -1.53
CA LEU A 412 -16.28 -28.02 -1.49
C LEU A 412 -16.91 -29.39 -1.27
N ASN A 413 -16.17 -30.48 -1.49
CA ASN A 413 -16.69 -31.84 -1.40
C ASN A 413 -15.68 -32.78 -0.74
N LEU A 414 -16.16 -33.96 -0.34
CA LEU A 414 -15.38 -34.93 0.42
C LEU A 414 -14.09 -35.35 -0.29
N GLU A 415 -14.16 -35.55 -1.61
CA GLU A 415 -13.00 -35.91 -2.43
C GLU A 415 -11.89 -34.84 -2.38
N GLN A 416 -12.26 -33.57 -2.45
CA GLN A 416 -11.32 -32.46 -2.37
C GLN A 416 -10.71 -32.35 -0.97
N TYR A 417 -11.51 -32.47 0.08
CA TYR A 417 -11.00 -32.48 1.44
C TYR A 417 -10.07 -33.68 1.72
N ASP A 418 -10.42 -34.88 1.24
CA ASP A 418 -9.55 -36.05 1.37
C ASP A 418 -8.27 -35.88 0.56
N SER A 419 -8.31 -35.18 -0.58
CA SER A 419 -7.12 -34.81 -1.33
C SER A 419 -6.19 -33.90 -0.51
N VAL A 420 -6.73 -32.90 0.18
CA VAL A 420 -5.96 -32.04 1.11
C VAL A 420 -5.30 -32.89 2.20
N ARG A 421 -6.05 -33.81 2.83
CA ARG A 421 -5.52 -34.71 3.87
C ARG A 421 -4.42 -35.64 3.36
N ASN A 422 -4.55 -36.15 2.14
CA ASN A 422 -3.54 -37.00 1.50
C ASN A 422 -2.25 -36.22 1.21
N MET A 423 -2.36 -35.02 0.64
CA MET A 423 -1.21 -34.14 0.38
C MET A 423 -0.52 -33.72 1.70
N ALA A 424 -1.30 -33.36 2.72
CA ALA A 424 -0.80 -33.06 4.05
C ALA A 424 -0.07 -34.25 4.69
N SER A 425 -0.63 -35.46 4.59
CA SER A 425 0.00 -36.68 5.11
C SER A 425 1.37 -36.97 4.46
N GLU A 426 1.51 -36.68 3.16
CA GLU A 426 2.79 -36.79 2.46
C GLU A 426 3.82 -35.77 2.99
N ILE A 427 3.40 -34.52 3.20
CA ILE A 427 4.27 -33.49 3.79
C ILE A 427 4.68 -33.90 5.22
N HIS A 428 3.73 -34.34 6.03
CA HIS A 428 3.94 -34.75 7.43
C HIS A 428 4.83 -35.99 7.56
N ALA A 429 4.90 -36.85 6.52
CA ALA A 429 5.85 -37.95 6.49
C ALA A 429 7.32 -37.46 6.50
N TYR A 430 7.60 -36.28 5.94
CA TYR A 430 8.92 -35.65 5.96
C TYR A 430 9.08 -34.60 7.07
N ALA A 431 7.98 -33.96 7.48
CA ALA A 431 7.94 -32.89 8.48
C ALA A 431 6.67 -32.96 9.33
N PRO A 432 6.66 -33.73 10.43
CA PRO A 432 5.48 -33.84 11.30
C PRO A 432 5.02 -32.51 11.92
N ASP A 433 5.91 -31.52 11.97
CA ASP A 433 5.69 -30.17 12.49
C ASP A 433 5.32 -29.14 11.41
N ALA A 434 5.20 -29.56 10.14
CA ALA A 434 4.82 -28.66 9.06
C ALA A 434 3.39 -28.15 9.23
N ARG A 435 3.20 -26.84 9.01
CA ARG A 435 1.89 -26.20 9.06
C ARG A 435 1.21 -26.26 7.71
N ILE A 436 0.02 -26.87 7.65
CA ILE A 436 -0.84 -26.85 6.46
C ILE A 436 -1.92 -25.79 6.66
N LEU A 437 -2.14 -24.97 5.62
CA LEU A 437 -3.18 -23.95 5.54
C LEU A 437 -4.28 -24.41 4.61
N THR A 438 -5.53 -24.30 5.08
CA THR A 438 -6.74 -24.52 4.28
C THR A 438 -7.66 -23.33 4.43
N THR A 439 -8.03 -22.68 3.31
CA THR A 439 -9.10 -21.69 3.24
C THR A 439 -10.45 -22.41 3.11
N TYR A 440 -11.49 -21.91 3.79
CA TYR A 440 -12.84 -22.46 3.63
C TYR A 440 -13.94 -21.48 4.07
N TYR A 441 -15.10 -21.62 3.43
CA TYR A 441 -16.36 -20.96 3.80
C TYR A 441 -17.50 -21.96 4.11
N CYS A 442 -17.29 -23.25 3.86
CA CYS A 442 -18.23 -24.32 4.19
C CYS A 442 -17.49 -25.64 4.42
N GLY A 443 -18.15 -26.61 5.07
CA GLY A 443 -17.68 -28.00 5.07
C GLY A 443 -17.98 -28.72 3.73
N PRO A 444 -17.63 -30.01 3.60
CA PRO A 444 -17.97 -30.81 2.42
C PRO A 444 -19.49 -30.88 2.20
N ASN A 445 -19.94 -30.44 1.03
CA ASN A 445 -21.37 -30.30 0.72
C ASN A 445 -22.07 -31.62 0.43
N ASP A 446 -21.33 -32.64 -0.04
CA ASP A 446 -21.81 -33.98 -0.39
C ASP A 446 -21.75 -34.97 0.78
N ALA A 447 -21.01 -34.64 1.84
CA ALA A 447 -20.94 -35.40 3.08
C ALA A 447 -20.96 -34.46 4.29
N PRO A 448 -22.11 -33.83 4.62
CA PRO A 448 -22.18 -32.82 5.66
C PRO A 448 -21.68 -33.33 7.02
N LEU A 449 -20.77 -32.56 7.63
CA LEU A 449 -20.15 -32.90 8.92
C LEU A 449 -21.11 -32.73 10.12
N ALA A 450 -22.20 -31.98 9.92
CA ALA A 450 -23.21 -31.71 10.92
C ALA A 450 -24.57 -31.44 10.25
N PRO A 451 -25.68 -31.45 11.00
CA PRO A 451 -27.02 -31.24 10.46
C PRO A 451 -27.24 -29.88 9.79
N THR A 452 -26.57 -28.83 10.26
CA THR A 452 -26.69 -27.48 9.70
C THR A 452 -25.40 -27.01 9.01
N PRO A 453 -25.48 -26.14 7.98
CA PRO A 453 -24.28 -25.63 7.30
C PRO A 453 -23.29 -24.91 8.23
N PHE A 454 -23.80 -24.15 9.21
CA PHE A 454 -22.95 -23.44 10.17
C PHE A 454 -22.24 -24.39 11.14
N GLU A 455 -22.94 -25.41 11.67
CA GLU A 455 -22.28 -26.43 12.49
C GLU A 455 -21.26 -27.22 11.66
N ALA A 456 -21.57 -27.52 10.40
CA ALA A 456 -20.64 -28.22 9.51
C ALA A 456 -19.38 -27.39 9.23
N PHE A 457 -19.55 -26.07 9.05
CA PHE A 457 -18.46 -25.11 8.94
C PHE A 457 -17.59 -25.07 10.21
N VAL A 458 -18.20 -25.02 11.40
CA VAL A 458 -17.46 -25.10 12.67
C VAL A 458 -16.71 -26.42 12.80
N LYS A 459 -17.23 -27.53 12.28
CA LYS A 459 -16.60 -28.86 12.42
C LYS A 459 -15.46 -29.15 11.45
N VAL A 460 -15.15 -28.26 10.50
CA VAL A 460 -14.02 -28.45 9.57
C VAL A 460 -12.68 -28.72 10.28
N PRO A 461 -12.30 -28.02 11.38
CA PRO A 461 -11.08 -28.34 12.12
C PRO A 461 -11.04 -29.79 12.62
N SER A 462 -12.13 -30.29 13.21
CA SER A 462 -12.21 -31.68 13.65
C SER A 462 -12.03 -32.70 12.54
N PHE A 463 -12.55 -32.38 11.36
CA PHE A 463 -12.49 -33.27 10.22
C PHE A 463 -11.10 -33.30 9.58
N LEU A 464 -10.42 -32.16 9.54
CA LEU A 464 -9.08 -32.05 8.98
C LEU A 464 -7.97 -32.48 9.95
N ARG A 465 -8.22 -32.56 11.26
CA ARG A 465 -7.22 -33.03 12.24
C ARG A 465 -6.74 -34.46 11.94
N PRO A 466 -5.43 -34.76 12.13
CA PRO A 466 -4.34 -33.87 12.54
C PRO A 466 -3.64 -33.16 11.36
N HIS A 467 -4.21 -33.26 10.16
CA HIS A 467 -3.55 -32.90 8.90
C HIS A 467 -3.43 -31.39 8.65
N ASN A 468 -4.14 -30.54 9.39
CA ASN A 468 -4.16 -29.10 9.17
C ASN A 468 -3.81 -28.33 10.45
N GLN A 469 -3.09 -27.21 10.32
CA GLN A 469 -2.67 -26.37 11.45
C GLN A 469 -3.21 -24.95 11.33
N ILE A 470 -3.41 -24.43 10.12
CA ILE A 470 -3.92 -23.08 9.90
C ILE A 470 -5.30 -23.18 9.25
N TYR A 471 -6.33 -22.83 10.01
CA TYR A 471 -7.72 -22.82 9.56
C TYR A 471 -8.08 -21.40 9.15
N CYS A 472 -8.25 -21.16 7.85
CA CYS A 472 -8.47 -19.82 7.31
C CYS A 472 -9.92 -19.64 6.86
N THR A 473 -10.72 -18.88 7.61
CA THR A 473 -12.18 -18.79 7.38
C THR A 473 -12.62 -17.48 6.75
N SER A 474 -13.67 -17.54 5.92
CA SER A 474 -14.26 -16.34 5.32
C SER A 474 -15.00 -15.49 6.36
N GLU A 475 -14.67 -14.20 6.43
CA GLU A 475 -15.39 -13.24 7.26
C GLU A 475 -16.85 -13.01 6.79
N TRP A 476 -17.16 -13.35 5.54
CA TRP A 476 -18.53 -13.30 5.01
C TRP A 476 -19.45 -14.29 5.72
N VAL A 477 -18.95 -15.50 6.01
CA VAL A 477 -19.72 -16.53 6.73
C VAL A 477 -19.95 -16.13 8.18
N LEU A 478 -18.96 -15.49 8.80
CA LEU A 478 -19.06 -15.00 10.17
C LEU A 478 -20.15 -13.94 10.30
N GLY A 479 -20.27 -13.02 9.34
CA GLY A 479 -21.27 -11.94 9.38
C GLY A 479 -21.24 -11.23 10.74
N ASN A 480 -22.39 -11.12 11.42
CA ASN A 480 -22.53 -10.57 12.79
C ASN A 480 -22.56 -11.65 13.90
N ARG A 481 -22.21 -12.90 13.60
CA ARG A 481 -22.40 -14.03 14.50
C ARG A 481 -21.23 -14.17 15.47
N GLU A 482 -21.24 -13.37 16.53
CA GLU A 482 -20.26 -13.52 17.62
C GLU A 482 -20.35 -14.88 18.33
N ASP A 483 -21.52 -15.53 18.29
CA ASP A 483 -21.70 -16.91 18.74
C ASP A 483 -20.91 -17.90 17.86
N LEU A 484 -20.95 -17.72 16.54
CA LEU A 484 -20.17 -18.55 15.61
C LEU A 484 -18.66 -18.38 15.83
N VAL A 485 -18.20 -17.16 16.10
CA VAL A 485 -16.80 -16.89 16.46
C VAL A 485 -16.40 -17.66 17.72
N LYS A 486 -17.24 -17.67 18.76
CA LYS A 486 -17.00 -18.43 19.99
C LYS A 486 -16.95 -19.94 19.75
N ASP A 487 -17.82 -20.45 18.87
CA ASP A 487 -17.85 -21.86 18.51
C ASP A 487 -16.57 -22.27 17.78
N ILE A 488 -16.06 -21.44 16.85
CA ILE A 488 -14.76 -21.67 16.18
C ILE A 488 -13.62 -21.71 17.20
N ILE A 489 -13.53 -20.71 18.08
CA ILE A 489 -12.48 -20.64 19.12
C ILE A 489 -12.54 -21.88 20.02
N THR A 490 -13.73 -22.37 20.34
CA THR A 490 -13.92 -23.56 21.18
C THR A 490 -13.54 -24.86 20.46
N GLU A 491 -13.70 -24.92 19.13
CA GLU A 491 -13.34 -26.10 18.34
C GLU A 491 -11.83 -26.24 18.13
N LEU A 492 -11.08 -25.14 18.15
CA LEU A 492 -9.64 -25.12 17.94
C LEU A 492 -8.88 -25.69 19.14
N GLN A 493 -7.74 -26.33 18.87
CA GLN A 493 -6.83 -26.93 19.85
C GLN A 493 -5.44 -26.28 19.76
N PRO A 494 -5.21 -25.11 20.38
CA PRO A 494 -3.93 -24.39 20.32
C PRO A 494 -2.73 -25.20 20.80
N GLU A 495 -2.94 -26.16 21.72
CA GLU A 495 -1.91 -27.10 22.19
C GLU A 495 -1.34 -27.99 21.09
N ASN A 496 -2.07 -28.18 19.98
CA ASN A 496 -1.61 -28.89 18.78
C ASN A 496 -0.97 -27.95 17.74
N GLY A 497 -0.77 -26.67 18.08
CA GLY A 497 -0.29 -25.66 17.15
C GLY A 497 -1.34 -25.18 16.15
N GLU A 498 -2.63 -25.33 16.48
CA GLU A 498 -3.71 -24.83 15.63
C GLU A 498 -3.84 -23.30 15.71
N GLU A 499 -3.97 -22.68 14.53
CA GLU A 499 -4.09 -21.25 14.31
C GLU A 499 -5.41 -20.95 13.58
N TRP A 500 -6.00 -19.80 13.87
CA TRP A 500 -7.20 -19.33 13.19
C TRP A 500 -6.92 -18.07 12.41
N TRP A 501 -6.98 -18.16 11.09
CA TRP A 501 -6.81 -17.03 10.20
C TRP A 501 -8.16 -16.64 9.61
N THR A 502 -8.31 -15.38 9.21
CA THR A 502 -9.49 -14.93 8.46
C THR A 502 -9.11 -14.38 7.10
N TYR A 503 -10.08 -14.28 6.21
CA TYR A 503 -9.92 -13.59 4.92
C TYR A 503 -11.19 -12.88 4.49
N VAL A 504 -10.98 -11.85 3.67
CA VAL A 504 -12.01 -11.18 2.87
C VAL A 504 -11.74 -11.39 1.39
N CYS A 505 -12.77 -11.27 0.57
CA CYS A 505 -12.72 -11.42 -0.89
C CYS A 505 -13.85 -10.54 -1.49
N MET A 506 -14.62 -11.08 -2.44
CA MET A 506 -15.84 -10.46 -2.95
C MET A 506 -16.86 -10.12 -1.85
N GLY A 507 -16.79 -10.81 -0.71
CA GLY A 507 -17.52 -10.48 0.51
C GLY A 507 -16.60 -10.48 1.74
N PRO A 508 -17.07 -9.94 2.87
CA PRO A 508 -18.38 -9.30 3.04
C PRO A 508 -18.45 -7.92 2.38
N SER A 509 -19.66 -7.40 2.16
CA SER A 509 -19.90 -6.08 1.56
C SER A 509 -20.39 -5.08 2.61
N ASP A 510 -20.48 -3.80 2.25
CA ASP A 510 -21.08 -2.77 3.11
C ASP A 510 -22.42 -3.25 3.71
N PRO A 511 -22.65 -3.09 5.03
CA PRO A 511 -21.88 -2.28 5.99
C PRO A 511 -20.69 -2.98 6.67
N HIS A 512 -20.25 -4.14 6.19
CA HIS A 512 -19.10 -4.85 6.76
C HIS A 512 -17.78 -4.31 6.22
N PRO A 513 -16.66 -4.42 6.98
CA PRO A 513 -15.36 -4.00 6.52
C PRO A 513 -14.81 -4.92 5.42
N ASN A 514 -14.22 -4.33 4.39
CA ASN A 514 -13.49 -5.01 3.30
C ASN A 514 -12.58 -3.98 2.61
N TRP A 515 -11.88 -4.35 1.53
CA TRP A 515 -10.98 -3.50 0.73
C TRP A 515 -11.50 -3.23 -0.68
N HIS A 516 -12.82 -3.18 -0.86
CA HIS A 516 -13.41 -2.75 -2.11
C HIS A 516 -13.11 -1.27 -2.36
N LEU A 517 -12.98 -0.90 -3.64
CA LEU A 517 -12.52 0.40 -4.11
C LEU A 517 -13.32 1.56 -3.53
N GLY A 518 -14.66 1.46 -3.54
CA GLY A 518 -15.57 2.52 -3.09
C GLY A 518 -15.71 2.66 -1.57
N MET A 519 -15.09 1.79 -0.77
CA MET A 519 -15.23 1.82 0.68
C MET A 519 -14.43 2.96 1.33
N ARG A 520 -14.86 3.35 2.54
CA ARG A 520 -14.20 4.40 3.33
C ARG A 520 -12.89 3.88 3.92
N GLY A 521 -11.96 4.78 4.22
CA GLY A 521 -10.68 4.38 4.79
C GLY A 521 -10.80 3.74 6.17
N THR A 522 -11.83 4.08 6.94
CA THR A 522 -12.10 3.38 8.22
C THR A 522 -12.61 1.96 8.01
N GLN A 523 -13.35 1.67 6.94
CA GLN A 523 -13.75 0.30 6.58
C GLN A 523 -12.53 -0.54 6.22
N HIS A 524 -11.59 0.06 5.47
CA HIS A 524 -10.34 -0.61 5.11
C HIS A 524 -9.53 -1.01 6.35
N ARG A 525 -9.42 -0.13 7.35
CA ARG A 525 -8.71 -0.42 8.61
C ARG A 525 -9.48 -1.38 9.52
N ALA A 526 -10.80 -1.30 9.53
CA ALA A 526 -11.67 -2.10 10.40
C ALA A 526 -11.59 -3.62 10.16
N VAL A 527 -11.10 -4.06 8.99
CA VAL A 527 -10.75 -5.47 8.76
C VAL A 527 -9.78 -5.96 9.84
N MET A 528 -8.71 -5.22 10.12
CA MET A 528 -7.72 -5.63 11.12
C MET A 528 -8.24 -5.47 12.55
N TRP A 529 -9.10 -4.48 12.82
CA TRP A 529 -9.74 -4.35 14.13
C TRP A 529 -10.67 -5.54 14.43
N ARG A 530 -11.35 -6.07 13.40
CA ARG A 530 -12.13 -7.30 13.50
C ARG A 530 -11.25 -8.49 13.85
N VAL A 531 -10.17 -8.72 13.08
CA VAL A 531 -9.19 -9.79 13.36
C VAL A 531 -8.73 -9.73 14.81
N TRP A 532 -8.37 -8.53 15.28
CA TRP A 532 -7.95 -8.33 16.66
C TRP A 532 -9.05 -8.63 17.68
N LYS A 533 -10.28 -8.11 17.50
CA LYS A 533 -11.39 -8.33 18.45
C LYS A 533 -11.78 -9.80 18.51
N GLU A 534 -11.94 -10.43 17.36
CA GLU A 534 -12.45 -11.80 17.25
C GLU A 534 -11.37 -12.85 17.62
N GLY A 535 -10.08 -12.50 17.57
CA GLY A 535 -9.00 -13.40 18.01
C GLY A 535 -8.34 -14.19 16.90
N GLY A 536 -8.40 -13.69 15.66
CA GLY A 536 -7.61 -14.23 14.57
C GLY A 536 -6.12 -14.07 14.84
N THR A 537 -5.36 -15.12 14.52
CA THR A 537 -3.91 -15.22 14.68
C THR A 537 -3.15 -15.00 13.37
N GLY A 538 -3.86 -14.79 12.26
CA GLY A 538 -3.30 -14.41 10.97
C GLY A 538 -4.39 -13.96 10.00
N PHE A 539 -3.97 -13.48 8.83
CA PHE A 539 -4.87 -12.99 7.80
C PHE A 539 -4.38 -13.40 6.41
N LEU A 540 -5.31 -13.81 5.55
CA LEU A 540 -5.02 -14.10 4.14
C LEU A 540 -5.80 -13.14 3.24
N TYR A 541 -5.15 -12.63 2.21
CA TYR A 541 -5.82 -12.00 1.08
C TYR A 541 -5.45 -12.70 -0.22
N TRP A 542 -6.47 -13.08 -0.99
CA TRP A 542 -6.32 -14.00 -2.11
C TRP A 542 -5.45 -13.44 -3.25
N GLY A 543 -5.44 -12.12 -3.46
CA GLY A 543 -4.77 -11.49 -4.58
C GLY A 543 -4.59 -9.98 -4.42
N ALA A 544 -3.40 -9.45 -4.73
CA ALA A 544 -3.14 -8.01 -4.74
C ALA A 544 -2.88 -7.42 -6.14
N ASN A 545 -2.71 -8.26 -7.16
CA ASN A 545 -2.50 -7.87 -8.56
C ASN A 545 -3.34 -8.69 -9.55
N CYS A 546 -4.46 -9.25 -9.12
CA CYS A 546 -5.29 -10.17 -9.91
C CYS A 546 -6.13 -9.42 -10.95
N TYR A 547 -5.46 -8.83 -11.94
CA TYR A 547 -6.10 -8.18 -13.08
C TYR A 547 -6.68 -9.16 -14.08
N GLU A 548 -7.56 -8.65 -14.94
CA GLU A 548 -7.94 -9.27 -16.20
C GLU A 548 -6.79 -9.16 -17.21
N LYS A 549 -6.76 -10.07 -18.18
CA LYS A 549 -5.76 -10.04 -19.25
C LYS A 549 -5.81 -8.71 -20.01
N ALA A 550 -4.65 -8.06 -20.15
CA ALA A 550 -4.55 -6.78 -20.86
C ALA A 550 -4.55 -6.99 -22.37
N THR A 551 -5.05 -6.01 -23.12
CA THR A 551 -4.85 -5.94 -24.57
C THR A 551 -3.47 -5.37 -24.90
N VAL A 552 -3.03 -4.38 -24.14
CA VAL A 552 -1.67 -3.83 -24.20
C VAL A 552 -1.00 -3.99 -22.84
N ALA A 553 0.08 -4.76 -22.79
CA ALA A 553 0.84 -5.00 -21.57
C ALA A 553 1.25 -3.67 -20.91
N SER A 554 1.10 -3.59 -19.59
CA SER A 554 1.47 -2.43 -18.76
C SER A 554 0.82 -1.08 -19.10
N ALA A 555 -0.16 -1.02 -20.01
CA ALA A 555 -0.83 0.23 -20.40
C ALA A 555 -2.28 0.34 -19.90
N GLU A 556 -2.80 -0.70 -19.21
CA GLU A 556 -4.22 -0.82 -18.90
C GLU A 556 -4.49 -1.26 -17.45
N ILE A 557 -5.47 -0.60 -16.83
CA ILE A 557 -6.09 -1.03 -15.58
C ILE A 557 -7.40 -1.71 -15.93
N LYS A 558 -7.38 -3.05 -15.96
CA LYS A 558 -8.54 -3.87 -16.30
C LYS A 558 -8.85 -4.81 -15.15
N PHE A 559 -9.84 -4.46 -14.34
CA PHE A 559 -10.32 -5.30 -13.25
C PHE A 559 -10.99 -6.56 -13.81
N ARG A 560 -10.89 -7.67 -13.08
CA ARG A 560 -11.59 -8.92 -13.42
C ARG A 560 -13.10 -8.72 -13.41
N HIS A 561 -13.77 -9.33 -14.39
CA HIS A 561 -15.23 -9.30 -14.45
C HIS A 561 -15.85 -10.14 -13.32
N GLY A 562 -16.98 -9.69 -12.78
CA GLY A 562 -17.75 -10.42 -11.77
C GLY A 562 -17.28 -10.24 -10.32
N LEU A 563 -16.20 -9.49 -10.09
CA LEU A 563 -15.74 -9.12 -8.74
C LEU A 563 -16.12 -7.67 -8.40
N PRO A 564 -16.34 -7.34 -7.12
CA PRO A 564 -16.46 -5.96 -6.68
C PRO A 564 -15.23 -5.14 -7.13
N PRO A 565 -15.41 -3.88 -7.58
CA PRO A 565 -14.29 -3.05 -7.96
C PRO A 565 -13.22 -2.98 -6.87
N GLY A 566 -11.96 -3.22 -7.24
CA GLY A 566 -10.82 -3.24 -6.32
C GLY A 566 -10.54 -4.58 -5.64
N ASP A 567 -11.48 -5.53 -5.61
CA ASP A 567 -11.18 -6.86 -5.07
C ASP A 567 -10.14 -7.58 -5.94
N GLY A 568 -9.10 -8.13 -5.30
CA GLY A 568 -7.96 -8.73 -5.98
C GLY A 568 -6.88 -7.74 -6.44
N VAL A 569 -7.05 -6.42 -6.24
CA VAL A 569 -6.14 -5.39 -6.76
C VAL A 569 -5.87 -4.32 -5.71
N LEU A 570 -4.63 -4.22 -5.23
CA LEU A 570 -4.21 -3.27 -4.19
C LEU A 570 -3.05 -2.35 -4.62
N TYR A 571 -2.45 -2.61 -5.77
CA TYR A 571 -1.46 -1.73 -6.37
C TYR A 571 -1.55 -1.84 -7.88
N TYR A 572 -1.01 -0.85 -8.57
CA TYR A 572 -1.14 -0.66 -10.00
C TYR A 572 0.20 -0.75 -10.73
N PRO A 573 0.21 -1.15 -12.01
CA PRO A 573 1.41 -1.03 -12.85
C PRO A 573 1.81 0.45 -12.96
N GLY A 574 3.08 0.76 -12.70
CA GLY A 574 3.58 2.13 -12.70
C GLY A 574 3.57 2.80 -14.07
N GLU A 575 3.70 1.97 -15.11
CA GLU A 575 3.74 2.33 -16.51
C GLU A 575 2.43 2.95 -17.02
N VAL A 576 1.32 2.69 -16.33
CA VAL A 576 0.03 3.33 -16.61
C VAL A 576 0.07 4.83 -16.29
N PHE A 577 0.92 5.25 -15.35
CA PHE A 577 0.95 6.61 -14.84
C PHE A 577 2.23 7.37 -15.20
N SER A 578 3.32 6.66 -15.49
CA SER A 578 4.66 7.22 -15.68
C SER A 578 5.53 6.30 -16.52
N THR A 579 6.80 6.65 -16.75
CA THR A 579 7.78 5.74 -17.37
C THR A 579 8.43 4.77 -16.36
N SER A 580 7.99 4.77 -15.11
CA SER A 580 8.54 3.92 -14.05
C SER A 580 7.95 2.51 -14.10
N HIS A 581 8.81 1.50 -13.96
CA HIS A 581 8.44 0.09 -13.78
C HIS A 581 8.12 -0.27 -12.32
N GLN A 582 8.16 0.70 -11.41
CA GLN A 582 7.83 0.46 -10.00
C GLN A 582 6.31 0.43 -9.80
N PRO A 583 5.79 -0.51 -8.99
CA PRO A 583 4.37 -0.51 -8.64
C PRO A 583 3.91 0.81 -8.01
N VAL A 584 2.70 1.24 -8.37
CA VAL A 584 2.02 2.40 -7.77
C VAL A 584 1.04 1.91 -6.70
N ALA A 585 1.25 2.33 -5.46
CA ALA A 585 0.38 1.95 -4.35
C ALA A 585 -1.04 2.49 -4.52
N SER A 586 -2.01 1.80 -3.95
CA SER A 586 -3.35 2.36 -3.73
C SER A 586 -3.46 3.02 -2.35
N LEU A 587 -4.44 3.90 -2.17
CA LEU A 587 -4.87 4.40 -0.86
C LEU A 587 -5.26 3.24 0.05
N ARG A 588 -5.92 2.22 -0.52
CA ARG A 588 -6.30 1.00 0.19
C ARG A 588 -5.09 0.30 0.78
N LEU A 589 -4.00 0.14 0.03
CA LEU A 589 -2.78 -0.50 0.50
C LEU A 589 -2.11 0.26 1.64
N GLU A 590 -2.05 1.60 1.57
CA GLU A 590 -1.57 2.43 2.69
C GLU A 590 -2.45 2.28 3.94
N ARG A 591 -3.77 2.21 3.76
CA ARG A 591 -4.71 2.02 4.87
C ARG A 591 -4.68 0.61 5.45
N ILE A 592 -4.37 -0.40 4.64
CA ILE A 592 -4.10 -1.77 5.11
C ILE A 592 -2.86 -1.76 6.00
N LEU A 593 -1.78 -1.10 5.57
CA LEU A 593 -0.60 -0.90 6.42
C LEU A 593 -0.96 -0.20 7.73
N ASN A 594 -1.80 0.85 7.70
CA ASN A 594 -2.25 1.50 8.94
C ASN A 594 -3.05 0.56 9.85
N GLY A 595 -3.92 -0.29 9.29
CA GLY A 595 -4.64 -1.32 10.05
C GLY A 595 -3.71 -2.37 10.66
N LEU A 596 -2.67 -2.78 9.94
CA LEU A 596 -1.64 -3.69 10.45
C LEU A 596 -0.79 -3.03 11.56
N GLN A 597 -0.50 -1.73 11.44
CA GLN A 597 0.16 -0.96 12.51
C GLN A 597 -0.74 -0.82 13.74
N ASP A 598 -2.07 -0.69 13.58
CA ASP A 598 -3.01 -0.67 14.70
C ASP A 598 -2.95 -1.95 15.53
N ILE A 599 -2.71 -3.12 14.90
CA ILE A 599 -2.48 -4.38 15.62
C ILE A 599 -1.26 -4.27 16.53
N GLU A 600 -0.18 -3.63 16.08
CA GLU A 600 1.03 -3.46 16.89
C GLU A 600 0.78 -2.57 18.11
N TYR A 601 -0.03 -1.51 17.94
CA TYR A 601 -0.50 -0.67 19.03
C TYR A 601 -1.34 -1.44 20.04
N LEU A 602 -2.32 -2.21 19.56
CA LEU A 602 -3.20 -3.01 20.40
C LEU A 602 -2.41 -4.10 21.14
N ARG A 603 -1.43 -4.73 20.48
CA ARG A 603 -0.55 -5.73 21.11
C ARG A 603 0.37 -5.11 22.15
N LEU A 604 0.89 -3.91 21.89
CA LEU A 604 1.67 -3.16 22.87
C LEU A 604 0.84 -2.86 24.12
N TYR A 605 -0.40 -2.41 23.96
CA TYR A 605 -1.31 -2.17 25.09
C TYR A 605 -1.66 -3.47 25.82
N ALA A 606 -1.98 -4.54 25.09
CA ALA A 606 -2.29 -5.86 25.65
C ALA A 606 -1.12 -6.47 26.43
N SER A 607 0.13 -6.20 26.03
CA SER A 607 1.32 -6.67 26.77
C SER A 607 1.42 -6.10 28.19
N ARG A 608 0.75 -4.96 28.45
CA ARG A 608 0.73 -4.29 29.75
C ARG A 608 -0.53 -4.58 30.56
N TYR A 609 -1.69 -4.58 29.91
CA TYR A 609 -2.99 -4.63 30.58
C TYR A 609 -3.80 -5.91 30.30
N GLY A 610 -3.29 -6.78 29.44
CA GLY A 610 -4.00 -7.97 28.99
C GLY A 610 -4.86 -7.71 27.75
N ARG A 611 -5.24 -8.81 27.07
CA ARG A 611 -5.99 -8.78 25.81
C ARG A 611 -7.40 -8.21 25.99
N ASP A 612 -8.09 -8.58 27.07
CA ASP A 612 -9.46 -8.11 27.34
C ASP A 612 -9.53 -6.58 27.48
N GLU A 613 -8.55 -5.98 28.17
CA GLU A 613 -8.44 -4.52 28.27
C GLU A 613 -8.11 -3.86 26.94
N SER A 614 -7.33 -4.51 26.08
CA SER A 614 -7.07 -4.02 24.72
C SER A 614 -8.32 -4.07 23.82
N ILE A 615 -9.18 -5.08 23.99
CA ILE A 615 -10.48 -5.14 23.31
C ILE A 615 -11.41 -4.06 23.86
N ALA A 616 -11.49 -3.91 25.20
CA ALA A 616 -12.28 -2.86 25.84
C ALA A 616 -11.82 -1.46 25.43
N LEU A 617 -10.54 -1.26 25.13
CA LEU A 617 -10.01 -0.01 24.60
C LEU A 617 -10.66 0.36 23.25
N LEU A 618 -10.82 -0.59 22.32
CA LEU A 618 -11.47 -0.34 21.02
C LEU A 618 -12.90 0.15 21.18
N GLU A 619 -13.65 -0.44 22.11
CA GLU A 619 -15.04 -0.07 22.40
C GLU A 619 -15.11 1.28 23.13
N ARG A 620 -14.24 1.49 24.13
CA ARG A 620 -14.21 2.71 24.94
C ARG A 620 -13.83 3.95 24.14
N THR A 621 -12.96 3.81 23.14
CA THR A 621 -12.57 4.91 22.24
C THR A 621 -13.55 5.08 21.08
N GLY A 622 -14.46 4.13 20.87
CA GLY A 622 -15.42 4.13 19.77
C GLY A 622 -14.84 3.69 18.43
N VAL A 623 -13.66 3.08 18.40
CA VAL A 623 -13.00 2.61 17.18
C VAL A 623 -13.78 1.45 16.56
N TYR A 624 -14.07 0.42 17.35
CA TYR A 624 -14.68 -0.81 16.86
C TYR A 624 -15.52 -1.51 17.94
N PHE A 625 -16.78 -1.80 17.63
CA PHE A 625 -17.69 -2.59 18.46
C PHE A 625 -18.09 -3.90 17.79
N GLY A 626 -17.99 -4.01 16.46
CA GLY A 626 -18.38 -5.19 15.71
C GLY A 626 -18.43 -4.91 14.21
N PRO A 627 -18.73 -5.93 13.39
CA PRO A 627 -18.56 -5.85 11.94
C PRO A 627 -19.52 -4.89 11.23
N GLU A 628 -20.55 -4.37 11.88
CA GLU A 628 -21.40 -3.27 11.35
C GLU A 628 -21.33 -1.99 12.20
N ARG A 629 -20.51 -2.00 13.26
CA ARG A 629 -20.46 -0.93 14.27
C ARG A 629 -19.01 -0.55 14.55
N TYR A 630 -18.49 0.39 13.79
CA TYR A 630 -17.15 0.94 13.95
C TYR A 630 -17.11 2.40 13.51
N THR A 631 -16.02 3.10 13.84
CA THR A 631 -15.93 4.53 13.56
C THR A 631 -16.00 4.85 12.06
N MET A 632 -16.72 5.92 11.73
CA MET A 632 -16.70 6.53 10.40
C MET A 632 -15.70 7.69 10.30
N ASP A 633 -15.19 8.14 11.44
CA ASP A 633 -14.30 9.28 11.57
C ASP A 633 -12.89 8.85 12.02
N HIS A 634 -11.91 9.70 11.78
CA HIS A 634 -10.52 9.45 12.17
C HIS A 634 -10.28 9.61 13.67
N MET A 635 -11.01 10.54 14.32
CA MET A 635 -10.75 10.95 15.71
C MET A 635 -10.72 9.79 16.73
N PRO A 636 -11.64 8.79 16.69
CA PRO A 636 -11.53 7.63 17.58
C PRO A 636 -10.21 6.86 17.49
N ILE A 637 -9.60 6.81 16.30
CA ILE A 637 -8.32 6.14 16.07
C ILE A 637 -7.19 6.92 16.77
N ASP A 638 -7.16 8.24 16.62
CA ASP A 638 -6.21 9.10 17.34
C ASP A 638 -6.40 9.04 18.85
N ALA A 639 -7.66 9.00 19.32
CA ALA A 639 -7.97 8.87 20.74
C ALA A 639 -7.45 7.53 21.30
N MET A 640 -7.61 6.43 20.56
CA MET A 640 -7.03 5.13 20.91
C MET A 640 -5.51 5.20 20.98
N ARG A 641 -4.85 5.69 19.93
CA ARG A 641 -3.39 5.78 19.88
C ARG A 641 -2.84 6.69 20.99
N GLY A 642 -3.53 7.80 21.28
CA GLY A 642 -3.22 8.70 22.38
C GLY A 642 -3.35 8.05 23.77
N GLN A 643 -4.38 7.23 23.99
CA GLN A 643 -4.49 6.43 25.23
C GLN A 643 -3.34 5.42 25.35
N ILE A 644 -2.97 4.75 24.26
CA ILE A 644 -1.86 3.79 24.25
C ILE A 644 -0.53 4.50 24.53
N PHE A 645 -0.29 5.65 23.91
CA PHE A 645 0.88 6.48 24.17
C PHE A 645 0.98 6.87 25.66
N ASN A 646 -0.09 7.39 26.24
CA ASN A 646 -0.11 7.78 27.66
C ASN A 646 0.14 6.58 28.58
N ALA A 647 -0.48 5.45 28.28
CA ALA A 647 -0.30 4.21 29.02
C ALA A 647 1.10 3.60 28.85
N CYS A 648 1.82 3.98 27.80
CA CYS A 648 3.20 3.57 27.55
C CYS A 648 4.26 4.43 28.26
N ARG A 649 3.90 5.65 28.65
CA ARG A 649 4.75 6.59 29.40
C ARG A 649 4.73 6.37 30.91
N SER A 650 3.61 5.88 31.44
CA SER A 650 3.49 5.37 32.82
C SER A 650 4.17 4.02 32.95
#